data_AF-A0A6I6CJE7-F1
#
_entry.id   AF-A0A6I6CJE7-F1
#
_cell.length_a   1.000
_cell.length_b   1.000
_cell.length_c   1.000
_cell.angle_alpha   90.00
_cell.angle_beta   90.00
_cell.angle_gamma   90.00
#
_symmetry.space_group_name_H-M   'P 1'
#
loop_
_entity.id
_entity.type
_entity.pdbx_description
1 polymer ?
#
loop_
_entity_poly.entity_id
_entity_poly.type
_entity_poly.pdbx_seq_one_letter_code
_entity_poly.pdbx_strand_id
1 'polypeptide(L)'
;MYQARWLMLFPKHAVDREYSFRLFTEKKSAKDFDDIVLRYEQDGKIVHRFIQVKHRQGRHKKISIGDLLTPGKNGAFGLIKYLIAYLKIKSSGEFEGEIEDFVIITNDDFDSADSTSHPVRKLRMMPSGKNKGKEISVIRIDTQDEFLDVGDGVRYKFDDSIISYLQENKNFIKREVGREVSDKEIEDFLNKLVFAVNLPSGTELSEIIKSELGKEFSNTDASHFYSRYQEEVLILLEKEEEEFLSYEKAKALLERIREEILGAVWFGIIEPVASFTGRGRVLTALHNMLQRSAKKQAVISQVASISGLGGVGKSELARKYTYKYGKDYYVNAIWIDAESTETMKNSFLDLANNRLGIPTKDRHERDKTIENIVREVYAFFARRGRRSLFIFDNAEGYEDIKRFLPSSLHPRHKKPYILITSRNKDWRIAEDEEKIKTIQLGVFKKTEAIRFVKRALNIKDNLQDEEIKKLIEELQYFPLALGQAIAYINESNIVLSRRGEERVGVSDYLKRYEKEAEKLLDFESKYKSDRYTKTTFIAWKITIDAIAKRECGPEALKILEVMAYLAPDKIHIEEVFSKLIAEDKEKLWKAVELLDRYSIIDLKKGVANIHRLVQKVTELNLQKAVREEEVLRKALELINSGDIAISHIVSIWEYASKYGKLIDDFYFNSSCIHRKPFFIKKSTPLHLLAASGDFKAIKAILTHISTHFPGKLIMAVNVENNSGHAPLHFAVYNGRLDVVKYLVSKGADISAKSKDGSTLLHYAAQGGSLNVVEYLIDEKGTDINIKDNDGTTPLHSVAYLGYLAVVKKFIEKGADINSRDIYYKTPLHLAASNSDLDVVEHLVNKGANVNAMDKDGLTPLHCAVFRENLEIVEYLAEKGVNTKNKDDDTPLHFAAVMGKVAVAKILLKHNADVNAKNNEGKTALYSIF
;
A
#
# COMPACT_ATOMS: atom_id res chain seq x y z
N MET A 1 -3.52 20.56 20.33
CA MET A 1 -2.56 19.47 20.01
C MET A 1 -2.22 18.58 21.21
N TYR A 2 -1.66 19.10 22.31
CA TYR A 2 -1.33 18.26 23.48
C TYR A 2 -2.59 17.63 24.13
N GLN A 3 -3.67 18.41 24.26
CA GLN A 3 -5.01 17.92 24.63
C GLN A 3 -5.50 16.77 23.72
N ALA A 4 -5.45 16.96 22.40
CA ALA A 4 -5.89 15.94 21.43
C ALA A 4 -5.12 14.62 21.54
N ARG A 5 -3.83 14.66 21.94
CA ARG A 5 -3.03 13.43 22.15
C ARG A 5 -3.47 12.67 23.39
N TRP A 6 -3.74 13.35 24.50
CA TRP A 6 -4.33 12.71 25.69
C TRP A 6 -5.66 12.03 25.38
N LEU A 7 -6.47 12.66 24.53
CA LEU A 7 -7.76 12.10 24.11
C LEU A 7 -7.64 10.80 23.29
N MET A 8 -6.52 10.58 22.60
CA MET A 8 -6.30 9.34 21.83
C MET A 8 -6.17 8.09 22.72
N LEU A 9 -5.81 8.22 24.00
CA LEU A 9 -5.70 7.08 24.93
C LEU A 9 -7.08 6.56 25.38
N PHE A 10 -8.08 7.45 25.48
CA PHE A 10 -9.39 7.09 26.03
C PHE A 10 -10.14 6.00 25.25
N PRO A 11 -10.29 6.08 23.91
CA PRO A 11 -10.99 5.03 23.16
C PRO A 11 -10.29 3.67 23.24
N LYS A 12 -8.95 3.64 23.30
CA LYS A 12 -8.18 2.40 23.41
C LYS A 12 -8.38 1.73 24.77
N HIS A 13 -8.22 2.47 25.86
CA HIS A 13 -8.38 1.93 27.21
C HIS A 13 -9.83 1.50 27.51
N ALA A 14 -10.81 2.24 26.99
CA ALA A 14 -12.21 1.82 27.07
C ALA A 14 -12.48 0.48 26.35
N VAL A 15 -11.82 0.24 25.22
CA VAL A 15 -11.88 -1.06 24.53
C VAL A 15 -11.20 -2.16 25.32
N ASP A 16 -10.04 -1.90 25.94
CA ASP A 16 -9.32 -2.89 26.75
C ASP A 16 -10.10 -3.34 27.99
N ARG A 17 -11.03 -2.52 28.47
CA ARG A 17 -11.75 -2.71 29.73
C ARG A 17 -13.25 -2.93 29.60
N GLU A 18 -13.76 -2.90 28.37
CA GLU A 18 -15.16 -3.17 28.05
C GLU A 18 -16.18 -2.25 28.76
N TYR A 19 -15.81 -1.02 29.12
CA TYR A 19 -16.75 -0.04 29.66
C TYR A 19 -17.13 1.04 28.63
N SER A 20 -18.38 1.50 28.70
CA SER A 20 -18.86 2.63 27.91
C SER A 20 -18.57 3.94 28.64
N PHE A 21 -18.07 4.92 27.90
CA PHE A 21 -17.82 6.26 28.41
C PHE A 21 -18.43 7.32 27.48
N ARG A 22 -18.65 8.51 28.01
CA ARG A 22 -18.99 9.70 27.25
C ARG A 22 -17.87 10.70 27.44
N LEU A 23 -17.38 11.20 26.32
CA LEU A 23 -16.36 12.24 26.27
C LEU A 23 -17.06 13.51 25.78
N PHE A 24 -16.84 14.62 26.48
CA PHE A 24 -17.33 15.92 26.06
C PHE A 24 -16.23 16.96 26.20
N THR A 25 -16.22 17.92 25.29
CA THR A 25 -15.35 19.10 25.33
C THR A 25 -16.24 20.34 25.32
N GLU A 26 -15.90 21.37 26.10
CA GLU A 26 -16.53 22.70 26.00
C GLU A 26 -18.03 22.83 26.39
N LYS A 27 -18.49 22.14 27.45
CA LYS A 27 -19.84 22.32 27.98
C LYS A 27 -19.97 23.66 28.72
N LYS A 28 -20.88 24.55 28.27
CA LYS A 28 -21.07 25.90 28.88
C LYS A 28 -21.11 25.94 30.42
N SER A 29 -21.64 24.92 31.07
CA SER A 29 -21.73 24.77 32.53
C SER A 29 -20.43 24.34 33.24
N ALA A 30 -19.45 23.82 32.51
CA ALA A 30 -18.11 23.48 33.00
C ALA A 30 -16.97 24.31 32.35
N LYS A 31 -17.32 25.37 31.58
CA LYS A 31 -16.44 26.30 30.84
C LYS A 31 -15.15 26.75 31.52
N ASP A 32 -15.14 26.85 32.85
CA ASP A 32 -13.96 27.27 33.61
C ASP A 32 -12.93 26.12 33.84
N PHE A 33 -13.28 24.87 33.52
CA PHE A 33 -12.49 23.63 33.68
C PHE A 33 -12.43 22.73 32.41
N ASP A 34 -13.04 23.18 31.31
CA ASP A 34 -13.66 22.40 30.22
C ASP A 34 -12.79 21.66 29.18
N ASP A 35 -11.52 21.39 29.45
CA ASP A 35 -10.68 20.80 28.39
C ASP A 35 -11.17 19.39 28.02
N ILE A 36 -11.52 18.56 29.01
CA ILE A 36 -12.06 17.21 28.82
C ILE A 36 -13.00 16.85 29.98
N VAL A 37 -14.20 16.34 29.68
CA VAL A 37 -15.11 15.74 30.68
C VAL A 37 -15.31 14.27 30.35
N LEU A 38 -14.93 13.39 31.28
CA LEU A 38 -15.10 11.95 31.17
C LEU A 38 -16.28 11.52 32.06
N ARG A 39 -17.29 10.91 31.44
CA ARG A 39 -18.39 10.26 32.16
C ARG A 39 -18.38 8.77 31.87
N TYR A 40 -18.42 7.93 32.87
CA TYR A 40 -18.48 6.47 32.69
C TYR A 40 -19.40 5.82 33.73
N GLU A 41 -19.73 4.56 33.52
CA GLU A 41 -20.54 3.78 34.45
C GLU A 41 -19.67 2.74 35.17
N GLN A 42 -19.71 2.76 36.49
CA GLN A 42 -18.98 1.83 37.35
C GLN A 42 -19.95 1.28 38.41
N ASP A 43 -20.09 -0.04 38.47
CA ASP A 43 -20.98 -0.73 39.42
C ASP A 43 -22.44 -0.22 39.41
N GLY A 44 -22.95 0.19 38.24
CA GLY A 44 -24.31 0.72 38.06
C GLY A 44 -24.49 2.19 38.47
N LYS A 45 -23.39 2.90 38.76
CA LYS A 45 -23.39 4.34 39.08
C LYS A 45 -22.70 5.14 37.98
N ILE A 46 -23.27 6.31 37.67
CA ILE A 46 -22.66 7.28 36.76
C ILE A 46 -21.60 8.06 37.53
N VAL A 47 -20.38 8.06 37.00
CA VAL A 47 -19.23 8.78 37.55
C VAL A 47 -18.75 9.83 36.55
N HIS A 48 -18.39 11.01 37.04
CA HIS A 48 -17.81 12.11 36.25
C HIS A 48 -16.42 12.49 36.76
N ARG A 49 -15.48 12.63 35.83
CA ARG A 49 -14.16 13.20 36.04
C ARG A 49 -13.99 14.42 35.14
N PHE A 50 -13.56 15.53 35.72
CA PHE A 50 -13.30 16.76 35.00
C PHE A 50 -11.79 16.90 34.85
N ILE A 51 -11.31 17.13 33.63
CA ILE A 51 -9.88 17.11 33.34
C ILE A 51 -9.50 18.39 32.62
N GLN A 52 -8.51 19.09 33.18
CA GLN A 52 -7.89 20.25 32.56
C GLN A 52 -6.45 19.95 32.18
N VAL A 53 -6.09 20.18 30.92
CA VAL A 53 -4.77 19.83 30.36
C VAL A 53 -3.95 21.10 30.18
N LYS A 54 -2.78 21.15 30.82
CA LYS A 54 -1.84 22.27 30.75
C LYS A 54 -0.51 21.82 30.16
N HIS A 55 -0.08 22.51 29.11
CA HIS A 55 1.21 22.28 28.48
C HIS A 55 2.04 23.56 28.45
N ARG A 56 3.28 23.51 28.96
CA ARG A 56 4.25 24.59 28.79
C ARG A 56 5.44 24.09 27.97
N GLN A 57 5.83 24.86 26.95
CA GLN A 57 7.04 24.55 26.16
C GLN A 57 8.31 24.96 26.92
N GLY A 58 9.29 24.04 26.99
CA GLY A 58 10.61 24.20 27.64
C GLY A 58 10.92 23.07 28.63
N ARG A 59 12.19 22.62 28.72
CA ARG A 59 12.58 21.41 29.47
C ARG A 59 12.45 21.50 31.00
N HIS A 60 12.31 22.68 31.60
CA HIS A 60 12.24 22.83 33.06
C HIS A 60 11.39 24.02 33.49
N LYS A 61 10.06 23.88 33.49
CA LYS A 61 9.17 24.82 34.17
C LYS A 61 8.50 24.08 35.31
N LYS A 62 8.56 24.68 36.49
CA LYS A 62 7.99 24.12 37.71
C LYS A 62 6.78 24.94 38.13
N ILE A 63 5.81 24.30 38.78
CA ILE A 63 4.63 24.96 39.35
C ILE A 63 5.06 25.58 40.68
N SER A 64 5.18 26.90 40.73
CA SER A 64 5.57 27.63 41.94
C SER A 64 4.36 27.92 42.84
N ILE A 65 4.61 28.24 44.11
CA ILE A 65 3.58 28.77 45.02
C ILE A 65 2.90 30.02 44.43
N GLY A 66 3.64 30.84 43.68
CA GLY A 66 3.09 32.02 43.00
C GLY A 66 2.04 31.65 41.96
N ASP A 67 2.29 30.61 41.16
CA ASP A 67 1.35 30.11 40.14
C ASP A 67 0.03 29.61 40.77
N LEU A 68 0.11 28.96 41.94
CA LEU A 68 -1.03 28.39 42.66
C LEU A 68 -1.84 29.46 43.42
N LEU A 69 -1.16 30.41 44.06
CA LEU A 69 -1.75 31.45 44.89
C LEU A 69 -1.97 32.78 44.15
N THR A 70 -2.17 32.73 42.84
CA THR A 70 -2.44 33.94 42.06
C THR A 70 -3.85 34.47 42.38
N PRO A 71 -4.00 35.75 42.78
CA PRO A 71 -5.31 36.31 43.11
C PRO A 71 -6.25 36.35 41.90
N GLY A 72 -7.51 35.95 42.10
CA GLY A 72 -8.55 36.02 41.07
C GLY A 72 -8.56 34.84 40.10
N LYS A 73 -9.05 35.06 38.87
CA LYS A 73 -9.12 34.03 37.81
C LYS A 73 -7.90 34.01 36.88
N ASN A 74 -7.00 34.97 37.04
CA ASN A 74 -5.89 35.19 36.12
C ASN A 74 -4.67 34.42 36.61
N GLY A 75 -4.54 33.16 36.21
CA GLY A 75 -3.38 32.31 36.53
C GLY A 75 -3.54 30.95 35.86
N ALA A 76 -2.44 30.39 35.34
CA ALA A 76 -2.49 29.11 34.62
C ALA A 76 -2.87 27.93 35.54
N PHE A 77 -2.44 27.99 36.80
CA PHE A 77 -2.65 26.96 37.84
C PHE A 77 -3.31 27.52 39.12
N GLY A 78 -3.96 28.68 39.05
CA GLY A 78 -4.48 29.36 40.24
C GLY A 78 -5.62 28.59 40.93
N LEU A 79 -5.49 28.31 42.23
CA LEU A 79 -6.44 27.48 42.97
C LEU A 79 -7.83 28.10 43.13
N ILE A 80 -7.89 29.44 43.25
CA ILE A 80 -9.18 30.18 43.33
C ILE A 80 -10.01 29.96 42.05
N LYS A 81 -9.34 29.92 40.88
CA LYS A 81 -10.01 29.63 39.61
C LYS A 81 -10.68 28.27 39.63
N TYR A 82 -9.97 27.25 40.11
CA TYR A 82 -10.46 25.87 40.18
C TYR A 82 -11.59 25.70 41.18
N LEU A 83 -11.49 26.33 42.35
CA LEU A 83 -12.57 26.34 43.33
C LEU A 83 -13.84 27.00 42.78
N ILE A 84 -13.72 28.13 42.06
CA ILE A 84 -14.88 28.78 41.43
C ILE A 84 -15.51 27.85 40.38
N ALA A 85 -14.70 27.20 39.54
CA ALA A 85 -15.18 26.25 38.55
C ALA A 85 -15.94 25.08 39.20
N TYR A 86 -15.34 24.49 40.24
CA TYR A 86 -15.95 23.42 41.04
C TYR A 86 -17.33 23.79 41.57
N LEU A 87 -17.43 24.95 42.23
CA LEU A 87 -18.68 25.40 42.84
C LEU A 87 -19.77 25.67 41.81
N LYS A 88 -19.41 26.23 40.66
CA LYS A 88 -20.34 26.46 39.54
C LYS A 88 -20.88 25.14 38.98
N ILE A 89 -20.00 24.17 38.73
CA ILE A 89 -20.36 22.83 38.23
C ILE A 89 -21.30 22.13 39.21
N LYS A 90 -21.00 22.19 40.52
CA LYS A 90 -21.88 21.61 41.55
C LYS A 90 -23.25 22.31 41.62
N SER A 91 -23.28 23.62 41.39
CA SER A 91 -24.52 24.41 41.43
C SER A 91 -25.38 24.34 40.17
N SER A 92 -24.83 23.88 39.04
CA SER A 92 -25.58 23.84 37.77
C SER A 92 -26.67 22.77 37.75
N GLY A 93 -26.51 21.71 38.55
CA GLY A 93 -27.41 20.56 38.54
C GLY A 93 -27.37 19.74 37.24
N GLU A 94 -26.48 20.05 36.29
CA GLU A 94 -26.44 19.43 34.96
C GLU A 94 -25.69 18.10 34.91
N PHE A 95 -25.00 17.72 35.99
CA PHE A 95 -24.17 16.52 36.06
C PHE A 95 -24.77 15.53 37.07
N GLU A 96 -25.63 14.63 36.57
CA GLU A 96 -26.25 13.56 37.38
C GLU A 96 -25.24 12.45 37.73
N GLY A 97 -25.17 12.06 39.00
CA GLY A 97 -24.28 10.99 39.47
C GLY A 97 -23.19 11.48 40.41
N GLU A 98 -22.14 10.68 40.57
CA GLU A 98 -21.01 11.00 41.43
C GLU A 98 -19.94 11.79 40.66
N ILE A 99 -19.44 12.88 41.25
CA ILE A 99 -18.25 13.56 40.73
C ILE A 99 -17.06 13.01 41.49
N GLU A 100 -16.21 12.25 40.81
CA GLU A 100 -15.04 11.59 41.39
C GLU A 100 -13.93 12.61 41.67
N ASP A 101 -13.45 13.29 40.62
CA ASP A 101 -12.35 14.24 40.77
C ASP A 101 -12.31 15.34 39.69
N PHE A 102 -11.47 16.33 40.00
CA PHE A 102 -11.07 17.45 39.14
C PHE A 102 -9.57 17.35 38.94
N VAL A 103 -9.15 16.85 37.78
CA VAL A 103 -7.76 16.52 37.49
C VAL A 103 -7.12 17.62 36.66
N ILE A 104 -5.92 18.04 37.06
CA ILE A 104 -5.06 18.92 36.27
C ILE A 104 -3.90 18.08 35.76
N ILE A 105 -3.85 17.89 34.44
CA ILE A 105 -2.83 17.14 33.71
C ILE A 105 -1.79 18.13 33.23
N THR A 106 -0.52 17.93 33.61
CA THR A 106 0.55 18.79 33.11
C THR A 106 1.92 18.13 33.05
N ASN A 107 2.72 18.60 32.08
CA ASN A 107 4.12 18.21 31.92
C ASN A 107 5.08 18.95 32.88
N ASP A 108 4.60 19.94 33.64
CA ASP A 108 5.38 20.62 34.67
C ASP A 108 5.34 19.78 35.98
N ASP A 109 6.45 19.76 36.75
CA ASP A 109 6.44 19.27 38.14
C ASP A 109 6.29 20.43 39.13
N PHE A 110 5.90 20.15 40.37
CA PHE A 110 5.90 21.14 41.44
C PHE A 110 7.31 21.65 41.75
N ASP A 111 7.43 22.94 42.08
CA ASP A 111 8.69 23.46 42.62
C ASP A 111 8.88 23.06 44.07
N SER A 112 9.42 21.86 44.25
CA SER A 112 9.83 21.33 45.55
C SER A 112 11.32 20.98 45.54
N ALA A 113 11.92 21.02 46.74
CA ALA A 113 13.26 20.49 47.00
C ALA A 113 13.24 18.98 47.26
N ASP A 114 12.07 18.40 47.55
CA ASP A 114 11.88 16.99 47.85
C ASP A 114 11.75 16.17 46.55
N SER A 115 12.29 14.94 46.58
CA SER A 115 12.17 13.98 45.48
C SER A 115 10.69 13.66 45.18
N THR A 116 10.37 13.36 43.93
CA THR A 116 9.04 12.90 43.48
C THR A 116 8.57 11.62 44.18
N SER A 117 9.49 10.86 44.78
CA SER A 117 9.17 9.65 45.56
C SER A 117 8.71 9.94 46.99
N HIS A 118 8.82 11.18 47.49
CA HIS A 118 8.43 11.52 48.86
C HIS A 118 6.90 11.56 49.01
N PRO A 119 6.35 10.98 50.09
CA PRO A 119 4.90 10.91 50.29
C PRO A 119 4.26 12.28 50.54
N VAL A 120 5.01 13.22 51.12
CA VAL A 120 4.62 14.62 51.30
C VAL A 120 5.76 15.50 50.82
N ARG A 121 5.49 16.43 49.90
CA ARG A 121 6.47 17.37 49.34
C ARG A 121 6.11 18.78 49.74
N LYS A 122 7.07 19.50 50.31
CA LYS A 122 6.92 20.94 50.61
C LYS A 122 7.32 21.75 49.39
N LEU A 123 6.46 22.70 49.02
CA LEU A 123 6.73 23.60 47.91
C LEU A 123 7.73 24.68 48.33
N ARG A 124 8.61 25.05 47.41
CA ARG A 124 9.67 26.02 47.61
C ARG A 124 9.06 27.40 47.85
N MET A 125 9.43 27.99 48.97
CA MET A 125 8.96 29.30 49.40
C MET A 125 9.42 30.41 48.44
N MET A 126 8.57 31.41 48.23
CA MET A 126 8.95 32.56 47.41
C MET A 126 9.84 33.54 48.21
N PRO A 127 10.95 34.04 47.62
CA PRO A 127 11.88 34.93 48.30
C PRO A 127 11.34 36.37 48.47
N SER A 128 10.38 36.78 47.64
CA SER A 128 9.79 38.13 47.62
C SER A 128 8.35 38.12 47.07
N GLY A 129 7.59 39.19 47.31
CA GLY A 129 6.21 39.37 46.83
C GLY A 129 5.12 39.11 47.87
N LYS A 130 3.84 39.23 47.46
CA LYS A 130 2.66 39.19 48.35
C LYS A 130 2.47 37.85 49.08
N ASN A 131 3.01 36.77 48.55
CA ASN A 131 2.91 35.43 49.13
C ASN A 131 4.26 34.96 49.74
N LYS A 132 5.18 35.90 50.05
CA LYS A 132 6.43 35.60 50.74
C LYS A 132 6.13 34.97 52.11
N GLY A 133 6.84 33.91 52.46
CA GLY A 133 6.69 33.27 53.76
C GLY A 133 5.59 32.21 53.85
N LYS A 134 4.76 32.01 52.81
CA LYS A 134 3.73 30.96 52.80
C LYS A 134 4.35 29.59 52.55
N GLU A 135 3.94 28.60 53.33
CA GLU A 135 4.36 27.20 53.23
C GLU A 135 3.17 26.36 52.74
N ILE A 136 3.39 25.57 51.70
CA ILE A 136 2.37 24.70 51.10
C ILE A 136 2.97 23.31 50.95
N SER A 137 2.19 22.27 51.22
CA SER A 137 2.59 20.90 50.92
C SER A 137 1.58 20.19 50.02
N VAL A 138 2.09 19.19 49.29
CA VAL A 138 1.31 18.26 48.50
C VAL A 138 1.58 16.83 48.95
N ILE A 139 0.53 16.02 48.95
CA ILE A 139 0.54 14.61 49.37
C ILE A 139 0.43 13.74 48.12
N ARG A 140 1.35 12.79 47.97
CA ARG A 140 1.38 11.86 46.84
C ARG A 140 0.19 10.89 46.90
N ILE A 141 -0.37 10.57 45.75
CA ILE A 141 -1.41 9.56 45.57
C ILE A 141 -0.75 8.33 44.94
N ASP A 142 -0.68 7.23 45.70
CA ASP A 142 -0.03 5.98 45.27
C ASP A 142 -1.01 4.92 44.74
N THR A 143 -2.32 5.18 44.78
CA THR A 143 -3.29 4.34 44.05
C THR A 143 -2.95 4.35 42.56
N GLN A 144 -3.25 3.29 41.82
CA GLN A 144 -3.09 3.32 40.36
C GLN A 144 -4.25 4.08 39.69
N ASP A 145 -3.97 4.82 38.62
CA ASP A 145 -4.95 5.37 37.68
C ASP A 145 -4.69 4.82 36.29
N GLU A 146 -5.69 4.21 35.70
CA GLU A 146 -5.53 3.62 34.38
C GLU A 146 -5.43 4.67 33.27
N PHE A 147 -5.84 5.92 33.54
CA PHE A 147 -5.78 7.02 32.57
C PHE A 147 -4.58 7.95 32.77
N LEU A 148 -4.16 8.11 34.02
CA LEU A 148 -3.18 9.14 34.40
C LEU A 148 -1.78 8.57 34.71
N ASP A 149 -1.65 7.25 34.89
CA ASP A 149 -0.37 6.59 35.12
C ASP A 149 0.35 6.32 33.79
N VAL A 150 0.76 7.39 33.11
CA VAL A 150 1.47 7.34 31.82
C VAL A 150 2.88 7.87 31.98
N GLY A 151 3.88 7.06 31.59
CA GLY A 151 5.30 7.40 31.73
C GLY A 151 5.70 7.56 33.21
N ASP A 152 6.47 8.61 33.50
CA ASP A 152 6.95 8.94 34.86
C ASP A 152 6.02 9.92 35.61
N GLY A 153 4.75 9.99 35.18
CA GLY A 153 3.74 10.83 35.80
C GLY A 153 3.47 10.48 37.25
N VAL A 154 3.23 11.49 38.09
CA VAL A 154 2.88 11.30 39.50
C VAL A 154 1.69 12.18 39.86
N ARG A 155 0.83 11.69 40.77
CA ARG A 155 -0.38 12.38 41.20
C ARG A 155 -0.27 12.89 42.63
N TYR A 156 -0.82 14.07 42.88
CA TYR A 156 -0.81 14.73 44.17
C TYR A 156 -2.14 15.41 44.52
N LYS A 157 -2.40 15.51 45.82
CA LYS A 157 -3.45 16.34 46.46
C LYS A 157 -2.81 17.39 47.38
N PHE A 158 -3.53 18.44 47.72
CA PHE A 158 -3.06 19.42 48.71
C PHE A 158 -3.46 19.02 50.13
N ASP A 159 -2.64 19.38 51.10
CA ASP A 159 -2.98 19.30 52.52
C ASP A 159 -3.72 20.56 53.00
N ASP A 160 -4.07 20.60 54.28
CA ASP A 160 -4.84 21.69 54.89
C ASP A 160 -4.11 23.05 54.89
N SER A 161 -2.83 23.11 54.53
CA SER A 161 -2.05 24.36 54.47
C SER A 161 -2.68 25.42 53.57
N ILE A 162 -3.48 24.99 52.59
CA ILE A 162 -4.12 25.86 51.59
C ILE A 162 -5.44 26.47 52.07
N ILE A 163 -6.10 25.87 53.07
CA ILE A 163 -7.44 26.29 53.50
C ILE A 163 -7.45 27.76 53.91
N SER A 164 -6.46 28.19 54.69
CA SER A 164 -6.32 29.58 55.15
C SER A 164 -6.29 30.58 53.99
N TYR A 165 -5.57 30.27 52.91
CA TYR A 165 -5.49 31.12 51.72
C TYR A 165 -6.82 31.21 50.96
N LEU A 166 -7.53 30.09 50.82
CA LEU A 166 -8.85 30.08 50.18
C LEU A 166 -9.87 30.87 51.02
N GLN A 167 -9.78 30.78 52.35
CA GLN A 167 -10.59 31.54 53.28
C GLN A 167 -10.33 33.04 53.22
N GLU A 168 -9.07 33.47 53.15
CA GLU A 168 -8.66 34.88 52.97
C GLU A 168 -9.31 35.52 51.73
N ASN A 169 -9.63 34.71 50.71
CA ASN A 169 -10.23 35.15 49.46
C ASN A 169 -11.74 34.88 49.34
N LYS A 170 -12.42 34.50 50.44
CA LYS A 170 -13.87 34.21 50.47
C LYS A 170 -14.74 35.31 49.87
N ASN A 171 -14.44 36.58 50.14
CA ASN A 171 -15.20 37.71 49.61
C ASN A 171 -15.12 37.81 48.08
N PHE A 172 -13.95 37.53 47.50
CA PHE A 172 -13.77 37.48 46.06
C PHE A 172 -14.56 36.30 45.46
N ILE A 173 -14.44 35.11 46.07
CA ILE A 173 -15.13 33.90 45.61
C ILE A 173 -16.66 34.08 45.69
N LYS A 174 -17.17 34.65 46.79
CA LYS A 174 -18.60 34.96 46.99
C LYS A 174 -19.15 35.82 45.87
N ARG A 175 -18.41 36.85 45.44
CA ARG A 175 -18.81 37.73 44.33
C ARG A 175 -18.86 36.99 42.99
N GLU A 176 -17.92 36.08 42.74
CA GLU A 176 -17.84 35.33 41.48
C GLU A 176 -18.84 34.17 41.37
N VAL A 177 -19.18 33.54 42.49
CA VAL A 177 -20.14 32.41 42.55
C VAL A 177 -21.56 32.91 42.82
N GLY A 178 -21.73 34.10 43.41
CA GLY A 178 -23.03 34.71 43.72
C GLY A 178 -23.67 34.25 45.03
N ARG A 179 -22.97 33.44 45.84
CA ARG A 179 -23.41 32.95 47.16
C ARG A 179 -22.25 32.74 48.12
N GLU A 180 -22.55 32.57 49.41
CA GLU A 180 -21.54 32.19 50.39
C GLU A 180 -21.04 30.76 50.18
N VAL A 181 -19.76 30.55 50.50
CA VAL A 181 -19.05 29.27 50.39
C VAL A 181 -18.71 28.81 51.80
N SER A 182 -19.18 27.62 52.15
CA SER A 182 -18.92 26.99 53.45
C SER A 182 -17.53 26.36 53.49
N ASP A 183 -16.96 26.21 54.69
CA ASP A 183 -15.66 25.53 54.86
C ASP A 183 -15.72 24.07 54.38
N LYS A 184 -16.87 23.42 54.58
CA LYS A 184 -17.13 22.05 54.12
C LYS A 184 -17.06 21.92 52.59
N GLU A 185 -17.42 22.96 51.83
CA GLU A 185 -17.30 22.97 50.38
C GLU A 185 -15.85 23.18 49.91
N ILE A 186 -15.03 23.90 50.69
CA ILE A 186 -13.60 24.07 50.41
C ILE A 186 -12.87 22.75 50.67
N GLU A 187 -13.17 22.07 51.77
CA GLU A 187 -12.63 20.73 52.08
C GLU A 187 -13.02 19.70 51.01
N ASP A 188 -14.29 19.66 50.62
CA ASP A 188 -14.82 18.78 49.56
C ASP A 188 -14.13 19.05 48.20
N PHE A 189 -13.87 20.31 47.87
CA PHE A 189 -13.09 20.68 46.69
C PHE A 189 -11.66 20.15 46.74
N LEU A 190 -10.93 20.37 47.85
CA LEU A 190 -9.54 19.94 47.99
C LEU A 190 -9.42 18.41 47.94
N ASN A 191 -10.40 17.69 48.50
CA ASN A 191 -10.46 16.24 48.43
C ASN A 191 -10.64 15.70 47.00
N LYS A 192 -11.29 16.47 46.12
CA LYS A 192 -11.55 16.09 44.72
C LYS A 192 -10.52 16.65 43.73
N LEU A 193 -9.74 17.65 44.11
CA LEU A 193 -8.73 18.24 43.24
C LEU A 193 -7.48 17.36 43.18
N VAL A 194 -7.09 16.95 41.98
CA VAL A 194 -5.90 16.11 41.74
C VAL A 194 -4.98 16.79 40.75
N PHE A 195 -3.69 16.83 41.05
CA PHE A 195 -2.65 17.27 40.11
C PHE A 195 -1.86 16.07 39.62
N ALA A 196 -1.96 15.76 38.33
CA ALA A 196 -1.12 14.81 37.63
C ALA A 196 0.01 15.58 36.94
N VAL A 197 1.21 15.49 37.53
CA VAL A 197 2.39 16.31 37.19
C VAL A 197 3.50 15.43 36.63
N ASN A 198 4.52 16.06 36.05
CA ASN A 198 5.66 15.37 35.42
C ASN A 198 5.22 14.39 34.32
N LEU A 199 4.11 14.71 33.64
CA LEU A 199 3.60 13.86 32.56
C LEU A 199 4.41 14.03 31.27
N PRO A 200 4.40 13.01 30.38
CA PRO A 200 5.18 13.03 29.16
C PRO A 200 4.96 14.28 28.31
N SER A 201 6.03 14.76 27.68
CA SER A 201 5.94 15.81 26.67
C SER A 201 5.05 15.36 25.51
N GLY A 202 4.58 16.31 24.70
CA GLY A 202 3.72 15.94 23.57
C GLY A 202 4.36 14.91 22.63
N THR A 203 5.67 14.94 22.45
CA THR A 203 6.42 13.99 21.63
C THR A 203 6.48 12.61 22.28
N GLU A 204 6.81 12.54 23.57
CA GLU A 204 6.86 11.26 24.32
C GLU A 204 5.49 10.59 24.36
N LEU A 205 4.44 11.38 24.61
CA LEU A 205 3.07 10.89 24.60
C LEU A 205 2.68 10.29 23.24
N SER A 206 3.18 10.86 22.13
CA SER A 206 2.90 10.33 20.78
C SER A 206 3.53 8.96 20.56
N GLU A 207 4.75 8.77 21.06
CA GLU A 207 5.45 7.47 20.97
C GLU A 207 4.81 6.41 21.86
N ILE A 208 4.36 6.80 23.07
CA ILE A 208 3.62 5.90 23.97
C ILE A 208 2.33 5.42 23.29
N ILE A 209 1.52 6.35 22.77
CA ILE A 209 0.26 6.00 22.08
C ILE A 209 0.53 5.13 20.85
N LYS A 210 1.54 5.46 20.05
CA LYS A 210 1.94 4.66 18.88
C LYS A 210 2.36 3.25 19.26
N SER A 211 3.13 3.10 20.33
CA SER A 211 3.53 1.78 20.87
C SER A 211 2.32 0.98 21.35
N GLU A 212 1.39 1.61 22.07
CA GLU A 212 0.21 0.94 22.60
C GLU A 212 -0.77 0.49 21.52
N LEU A 213 -1.00 1.32 20.50
CA LEU A 213 -1.87 1.00 19.37
C LEU A 213 -1.19 0.08 18.34
N GLY A 214 0.14 0.13 18.28
CA GLY A 214 0.97 -0.55 17.27
C GLY A 214 1.35 -2.00 17.59
N LYS A 215 1.00 -2.55 18.78
CA LYS A 215 1.47 -3.86 19.26
C LYS A 215 1.21 -5.03 18.31
N GLU A 216 0.20 -4.92 17.44
CA GLU A 216 -0.18 -5.97 16.49
C GLU A 216 0.28 -5.71 15.04
N PHE A 217 0.99 -4.61 14.80
CA PHE A 217 1.40 -4.14 13.47
C PHE A 217 2.93 -4.12 13.32
N SER A 218 3.42 -4.18 12.07
CA SER A 218 4.83 -3.86 11.79
C SER A 218 5.11 -2.36 12.07
N ASN A 219 6.37 -1.95 12.28
CA ASN A 219 6.69 -0.54 12.61
C ASN A 219 6.16 0.48 11.59
N THR A 220 6.14 0.12 10.30
CA THR A 220 5.60 0.96 9.23
C THR A 220 4.07 1.03 9.31
N ASP A 221 3.40 -0.12 9.45
CA ASP A 221 1.94 -0.21 9.56
C ASP A 221 1.42 0.48 10.84
N ALA A 222 2.16 0.36 11.95
CA ALA A 222 1.88 1.05 13.21
C ALA A 222 1.95 2.57 13.07
N SER A 223 2.88 3.08 12.24
CA SER A 223 3.01 4.52 11.97
C SER A 223 1.83 5.05 11.14
N HIS A 224 1.34 4.26 10.17
CA HIS A 224 0.14 4.57 9.41
C HIS A 224 -1.13 4.47 10.26
N PHE A 225 -1.21 3.47 11.15
CA PHE A 225 -2.29 3.31 12.12
C PHE A 225 -2.40 4.50 13.05
N TYR A 226 -1.28 4.87 13.65
CA TYR A 226 -1.21 6.03 14.50
C TYR A 226 -1.65 7.31 13.79
N SER A 227 -1.14 7.55 12.57
CA SER A 227 -1.48 8.76 11.79
C SER A 227 -2.97 8.83 11.44
N ARG A 228 -3.55 7.71 11.00
CA ARG A 228 -4.96 7.63 10.62
C ARG A 228 -5.89 7.70 11.83
N TYR A 229 -5.53 7.05 12.93
CA TYR A 229 -6.26 7.11 14.19
C TYR A 229 -6.24 8.52 14.79
N GLN A 230 -5.11 9.23 14.70
CA GLN A 230 -4.99 10.61 15.13
C GLN A 230 -5.95 11.53 14.35
N GLU A 231 -6.07 11.35 13.03
CA GLU A 231 -6.99 12.11 12.18
C GLU A 231 -8.46 11.89 12.58
N GLU A 232 -8.87 10.64 12.81
CA GLU A 232 -10.25 10.31 13.20
C GLU A 232 -10.61 10.81 14.60
N VAL A 233 -9.67 10.74 15.55
CA VAL A 233 -9.86 11.33 16.87
C VAL A 233 -9.98 12.85 16.76
N LEU A 234 -9.23 13.51 15.88
CA LEU A 234 -9.38 14.97 15.65
C LEU A 234 -10.75 15.30 15.06
N ILE A 235 -11.26 14.53 14.10
CA ILE A 235 -12.60 14.70 13.52
C ILE A 235 -13.70 14.54 14.59
N LEU A 236 -13.53 13.62 15.54
CA LEU A 236 -14.45 13.48 16.68
C LEU A 236 -14.50 14.73 17.56
N LEU A 237 -13.40 15.50 17.64
CA LEU A 237 -13.31 16.72 18.44
C LEU A 237 -13.89 17.96 17.76
N GLU A 238 -14.02 17.94 16.43
CA GLU A 238 -14.55 19.07 15.66
C GLU A 238 -16.10 19.11 15.61
N LYS A 239 -16.77 18.05 16.09
CA LYS A 239 -18.23 17.98 16.13
C LYS A 239 -18.77 18.69 17.38
N GLU A 240 -19.64 19.69 17.18
CA GLU A 240 -20.22 20.50 18.26
C GLU A 240 -21.28 19.77 19.12
N GLU A 241 -21.70 18.55 18.77
CA GLU A 241 -22.78 17.83 19.46
C GLU A 241 -22.26 16.70 20.36
N GLU A 242 -22.99 16.44 21.46
CA GLU A 242 -22.72 15.44 22.52
C GLU A 242 -22.63 14.00 22.00
N GLU A 243 -21.59 13.66 21.23
CA GLU A 243 -21.53 12.37 20.57
C GLU A 243 -21.07 11.28 21.55
N PHE A 244 -22.01 10.40 21.89
CA PHE A 244 -21.78 9.18 22.66
C PHE A 244 -20.76 8.26 21.96
N LEU A 245 -19.58 8.07 22.56
CA LEU A 245 -18.57 7.09 22.13
C LEU A 245 -18.63 5.83 23.00
N SER A 246 -19.68 5.02 22.84
CA SER A 246 -19.78 3.68 23.45
C SER A 246 -18.53 2.83 23.18
N TYR A 247 -18.27 1.86 24.07
CA TYR A 247 -17.30 0.78 23.85
C TYR A 247 -17.40 0.20 22.42
N GLU A 248 -18.60 -0.06 21.95
CA GLU A 248 -18.91 -0.64 20.64
C GLU A 248 -18.51 0.28 19.49
N LYS A 249 -18.63 1.60 19.67
CA LYS A 249 -18.23 2.59 18.68
C LYS A 249 -16.72 2.81 18.68
N ALA A 250 -16.10 2.85 19.86
CA ALA A 250 -14.64 2.91 19.99
C ALA A 250 -13.98 1.66 19.39
N LYS A 251 -14.54 0.48 19.66
CA LYS A 251 -14.13 -0.80 19.06
C LYS A 251 -14.32 -0.81 17.54
N ALA A 252 -15.49 -0.38 17.06
CA ALA A 252 -15.75 -0.29 15.62
C ALA A 252 -14.82 0.71 14.91
N LEU A 253 -14.47 1.83 15.57
CA LEU A 253 -13.53 2.82 15.07
C LEU A 253 -12.11 2.22 14.92
N LEU A 254 -11.61 1.57 15.97
CA LEU A 254 -10.29 0.92 15.96
C LEU A 254 -10.23 -0.21 14.92
N GLU A 255 -11.26 -1.07 14.86
CA GLU A 255 -11.33 -2.16 13.88
C GLU A 255 -11.45 -1.63 12.44
N ARG A 256 -12.19 -0.54 12.20
CA ARG A 256 -12.27 0.09 10.87
C ARG A 256 -10.91 0.60 10.40
N ILE A 257 -10.20 1.36 11.23
CA ILE A 257 -8.87 1.89 10.90
C ILE A 257 -7.87 0.74 10.70
N ARG A 258 -7.98 -0.31 11.52
CA ARG A 258 -7.21 -1.55 11.41
C ARG A 258 -7.47 -2.27 10.09
N GLU A 259 -8.73 -2.40 9.68
CA GLU A 259 -9.14 -2.96 8.40
C GLU A 259 -8.66 -2.11 7.21
N GLU A 260 -8.65 -0.78 7.33
CA GLU A 260 -8.11 0.14 6.32
C GLU A 260 -6.61 -0.11 6.08
N ILE A 261 -5.85 -0.37 7.15
CA ILE A 261 -4.38 -0.52 7.10
C ILE A 261 -3.94 -1.94 6.75
N LEU A 262 -4.65 -2.96 7.25
CA LEU A 262 -4.42 -4.36 6.87
C LEU A 262 -5.12 -4.76 5.56
N GLY A 263 -5.75 -3.80 4.88
CA GLY A 263 -6.83 -3.99 3.93
C GLY A 263 -6.48 -4.83 2.70
N ALA A 264 -7.36 -5.80 2.43
CA ALA A 264 -7.71 -6.38 1.12
C ALA A 264 -6.58 -6.44 0.07
N VAL A 265 -5.98 -7.61 -0.15
CA VAL A 265 -5.11 -7.80 -1.32
C VAL A 265 -5.97 -7.96 -2.57
N TRP A 266 -6.15 -6.86 -3.30
CA TRP A 266 -6.61 -6.85 -4.70
C TRP A 266 -5.40 -6.79 -5.60
N PHE A 267 -5.25 -7.79 -6.46
CA PHE A 267 -4.16 -7.85 -7.41
C PHE A 267 -4.70 -8.22 -8.79
N GLY A 268 -4.35 -7.44 -9.81
CA GLY A 268 -4.80 -7.66 -11.20
C GLY A 268 -6.32 -7.56 -11.43
N ILE A 269 -7.13 -7.25 -10.40
CA ILE A 269 -8.59 -7.24 -10.53
C ILE A 269 -9.05 -5.97 -11.24
N ILE A 270 -9.79 -6.20 -12.32
CA ILE A 270 -10.55 -5.18 -13.04
C ILE A 270 -11.94 -5.11 -12.42
N GLU A 271 -12.46 -3.89 -12.23
CA GLU A 271 -13.79 -3.68 -11.69
C GLU A 271 -14.88 -4.41 -12.51
N PRO A 272 -15.97 -4.85 -11.86
CA PRO A 272 -17.04 -5.56 -12.56
C PRO A 272 -17.81 -4.62 -13.49
N VAL A 273 -18.03 -5.07 -14.72
CA VAL A 273 -18.97 -4.40 -15.63
C VAL A 273 -20.38 -4.49 -15.03
N ALA A 274 -21.04 -3.34 -14.86
CA ALA A 274 -22.36 -3.24 -14.22
C ALA A 274 -23.45 -4.06 -14.94
N SER A 275 -23.27 -4.32 -16.24
CA SER A 275 -24.29 -4.78 -17.17
C SER A 275 -24.47 -6.31 -17.28
N PHE A 276 -23.66 -7.15 -16.62
CA PHE A 276 -23.80 -8.61 -16.72
C PHE A 276 -24.98 -9.15 -15.87
N THR A 277 -26.20 -8.82 -16.28
CA THR A 277 -27.45 -9.19 -15.63
C THR A 277 -28.09 -10.38 -16.36
N GLY A 278 -28.40 -11.45 -15.63
CA GLY A 278 -29.18 -12.58 -16.18
C GLY A 278 -28.72 -13.97 -15.76
N ARG A 279 -27.43 -14.16 -15.46
CA ARG A 279 -26.85 -15.46 -15.06
C ARG A 279 -26.79 -15.70 -13.55
N GLY A 280 -27.71 -15.11 -12.79
CA GLY A 280 -27.75 -15.23 -11.33
C GLY A 280 -27.79 -16.68 -10.82
N ARG A 281 -28.46 -17.58 -11.55
CA ARG A 281 -28.46 -19.03 -11.24
C ARG A 281 -27.08 -19.67 -11.44
N VAL A 282 -26.38 -19.32 -12.53
CA VAL A 282 -25.01 -19.80 -12.79
C VAL A 282 -24.04 -19.26 -11.76
N LEU A 283 -24.17 -17.98 -11.39
CA LEU A 283 -23.37 -17.34 -10.35
C LEU A 283 -23.59 -17.99 -8.97
N THR A 284 -24.83 -18.35 -8.65
CA THR A 284 -25.19 -19.06 -7.41
C THR A 284 -24.72 -20.52 -7.45
N ALA A 285 -24.81 -21.18 -8.60
CA ALA A 285 -24.27 -22.53 -8.80
C ALA A 285 -22.74 -22.53 -8.66
N LEU A 286 -22.05 -21.54 -9.25
CA LEU A 286 -20.61 -21.35 -9.10
C LEU A 286 -20.22 -21.10 -7.65
N HIS A 287 -20.97 -20.23 -6.95
CA HIS A 287 -20.75 -20.00 -5.52
C HIS A 287 -20.93 -21.29 -4.72
N ASN A 288 -22.05 -21.99 -4.92
CA ASN A 288 -22.29 -23.26 -4.26
C ASN A 288 -21.23 -24.31 -4.60
N MET A 289 -20.68 -24.32 -5.81
CA MET A 289 -19.58 -25.23 -6.20
C MET A 289 -18.27 -24.88 -5.51
N LEU A 290 -17.90 -23.59 -5.52
CA LEU A 290 -16.73 -23.09 -4.82
C LEU A 290 -16.85 -23.29 -3.30
N GLN A 291 -18.06 -23.23 -2.72
CA GLN A 291 -18.30 -23.49 -1.30
C GLN A 291 -18.52 -24.99 -0.97
N ARG A 292 -18.85 -25.84 -1.95
CA ARG A 292 -19.10 -27.29 -1.79
C ARG A 292 -18.02 -28.14 -2.46
N SER A 293 -16.81 -28.13 -1.91
CA SER A 293 -15.81 -29.21 -2.07
C SER A 293 -14.63 -28.98 -1.09
N ALA A 294 -14.15 -29.88 -0.25
CA ALA A 294 -14.57 -31.23 0.12
C ALA A 294 -14.22 -31.47 1.61
N LYS A 295 -15.08 -32.21 2.32
CA LYS A 295 -14.79 -32.89 3.60
C LYS A 295 -13.77 -34.04 3.45
N LYS A 296 -13.06 -34.15 2.32
CA LYS A 296 -11.98 -35.11 2.09
C LYS A 296 -10.65 -34.41 2.37
N GLN A 297 -9.84 -35.00 3.25
CA GLN A 297 -8.57 -34.47 3.75
C GLN A 297 -7.53 -34.19 2.64
N ALA A 298 -7.72 -34.74 1.43
CA ALA A 298 -6.73 -34.76 0.35
C ALA A 298 -6.73 -33.58 -0.65
N VAL A 299 -7.80 -32.77 -0.76
CA VAL A 299 -7.83 -31.70 -1.80
C VAL A 299 -7.26 -30.39 -1.24
N ILE A 300 -6.12 -29.91 -1.76
CA ILE A 300 -5.34 -28.80 -1.18
C ILE A 300 -5.96 -27.40 -1.45
N SER A 301 -6.97 -27.29 -2.32
CA SER A 301 -7.72 -26.04 -2.62
C SER A 301 -9.19 -26.30 -2.96
N GLN A 302 -10.03 -25.25 -2.95
CA GLN A 302 -11.42 -25.32 -3.42
C GLN A 302 -11.48 -24.80 -4.86
N VAL A 303 -11.57 -25.70 -5.84
CA VAL A 303 -11.40 -25.36 -7.26
C VAL A 303 -12.71 -25.47 -8.03
N ALA A 304 -13.04 -24.44 -8.81
CA ALA A 304 -14.08 -24.49 -9.83
C ALA A 304 -13.54 -23.93 -11.16
N SER A 305 -14.04 -24.45 -12.27
CA SER A 305 -13.74 -23.95 -13.60
C SER A 305 -14.99 -23.41 -14.29
N ILE A 306 -14.83 -22.36 -15.08
CA ILE A 306 -15.80 -21.85 -16.03
C ILE A 306 -15.20 -22.08 -17.43
N SER A 307 -15.76 -23.00 -18.19
CA SER A 307 -15.31 -23.25 -19.55
C SER A 307 -16.33 -22.74 -20.56
N GLY A 308 -15.88 -22.27 -21.71
CA GLY A 308 -16.78 -21.89 -22.79
C GLY A 308 -16.03 -21.23 -23.93
N LEU A 309 -16.70 -21.00 -25.06
CA LEU A 309 -16.12 -20.27 -26.19
C LEU A 309 -15.65 -18.85 -25.76
N GLY A 310 -14.89 -18.16 -26.60
CA GLY A 310 -14.55 -16.75 -26.36
C GLY A 310 -15.82 -15.91 -26.17
N GLY A 311 -15.74 -14.74 -25.52
CA GLY A 311 -16.84 -13.73 -25.49
C GLY A 311 -18.20 -14.17 -24.94
N VAL A 312 -18.31 -15.37 -24.35
CA VAL A 312 -19.49 -15.84 -23.59
C VAL A 312 -19.58 -15.22 -22.19
N GLY A 313 -18.70 -14.29 -21.86
CA GLY A 313 -18.72 -13.56 -20.59
C GLY A 313 -18.06 -14.29 -19.42
N LYS A 314 -17.01 -15.08 -19.65
CA LYS A 314 -16.35 -15.89 -18.59
C LYS A 314 -15.66 -14.99 -17.57
N SER A 315 -14.80 -14.08 -18.06
CA SER A 315 -14.06 -13.11 -17.26
C SER A 315 -15.01 -12.15 -16.56
N GLU A 316 -16.07 -11.69 -17.24
CA GLU A 316 -17.10 -10.84 -16.68
C GLU A 316 -17.89 -11.55 -15.57
N LEU A 317 -18.20 -12.85 -15.75
CA LEU A 317 -18.83 -13.66 -14.72
C LEU A 317 -17.90 -13.84 -13.50
N ALA A 318 -16.60 -14.05 -13.73
CA ALA A 318 -15.60 -14.10 -12.66
C ALA A 318 -15.47 -12.75 -11.92
N ARG A 319 -15.43 -11.61 -12.63
CA ARG A 319 -15.43 -10.27 -12.00
C ARG A 319 -16.70 -10.02 -11.20
N LYS A 320 -17.87 -10.38 -11.74
CA LYS A 320 -19.16 -10.24 -11.05
C LYS A 320 -19.23 -11.13 -9.81
N TYR A 321 -18.63 -12.32 -9.88
CA TYR A 321 -18.47 -13.21 -8.74
C TYR A 321 -17.63 -12.57 -7.64
N THR A 322 -16.45 -12.06 -7.99
CA THR A 322 -15.56 -11.35 -7.05
C THR A 322 -16.23 -10.14 -6.43
N TYR A 323 -17.02 -9.38 -7.18
CA TYR A 323 -17.73 -8.25 -6.60
C TYR A 323 -18.85 -8.66 -5.64
N LYS A 324 -19.65 -9.66 -6.02
CA LYS A 324 -20.79 -10.09 -5.21
C LYS A 324 -20.38 -10.87 -3.96
N TYR A 325 -19.38 -11.75 -4.09
CA TYR A 325 -18.96 -12.70 -3.05
C TYR A 325 -17.53 -12.45 -2.56
N GLY A 326 -16.84 -11.38 -3.02
CA GLY A 326 -15.46 -11.05 -2.62
C GLY A 326 -15.28 -10.85 -1.12
N LYS A 327 -16.31 -10.35 -0.44
CA LYS A 327 -16.35 -10.22 1.02
C LYS A 327 -16.22 -11.57 1.73
N ASP A 328 -16.71 -12.66 1.12
CA ASP A 328 -16.61 -14.02 1.68
C ASP A 328 -15.15 -14.53 1.72
N TYR A 329 -14.24 -13.82 1.05
CA TYR A 329 -12.81 -14.08 0.96
C TYR A 329 -11.97 -13.03 1.69
N TYR A 330 -12.52 -12.37 2.72
CA TYR A 330 -11.86 -11.27 3.44
C TYR A 330 -11.31 -10.19 2.48
N VAL A 331 -12.00 -10.03 1.35
CA VAL A 331 -11.64 -9.08 0.29
C VAL A 331 -10.23 -9.33 -0.32
N ASN A 332 -9.66 -10.53 -0.16
CA ASN A 332 -8.43 -10.95 -0.84
C ASN A 332 -8.78 -11.67 -2.13
N ALA A 333 -8.67 -10.94 -3.23
CA ALA A 333 -8.95 -11.49 -4.54
C ALA A 333 -7.75 -11.18 -5.47
N ILE A 334 -7.28 -12.23 -6.13
CA ILE A 334 -6.04 -12.24 -6.89
C ILE A 334 -6.38 -12.69 -8.29
N TRP A 335 -6.18 -11.81 -9.26
CA TRP A 335 -6.38 -12.07 -10.68
C TRP A 335 -5.03 -12.40 -11.33
N ILE A 336 -4.98 -13.53 -12.01
CA ILE A 336 -3.80 -14.06 -12.69
C ILE A 336 -4.15 -14.15 -14.18
N ASP A 337 -3.30 -13.56 -15.04
CA ASP A 337 -3.47 -13.67 -16.48
C ASP A 337 -2.92 -15.01 -16.99
N ALA A 338 -3.83 -15.91 -17.33
CA ALA A 338 -3.53 -17.29 -17.69
C ALA A 338 -3.47 -17.57 -19.20
N GLU A 339 -3.36 -16.52 -20.03
CA GLU A 339 -3.29 -16.66 -21.50
C GLU A 339 -2.13 -17.55 -21.98
N SER A 340 -0.96 -17.44 -21.34
CA SER A 340 0.22 -18.26 -21.63
C SER A 340 0.98 -18.63 -20.34
N THR A 341 1.92 -19.57 -20.47
CA THR A 341 2.86 -19.90 -19.38
C THR A 341 3.61 -18.66 -18.89
N GLU A 342 3.97 -17.77 -19.81
CA GLU A 342 4.78 -16.60 -19.52
C GLU A 342 3.97 -15.53 -18.78
N THR A 343 2.72 -15.30 -19.19
CA THR A 343 1.82 -14.35 -18.49
C THR A 343 1.47 -14.83 -17.08
N MET A 344 1.32 -16.15 -16.87
CA MET A 344 1.13 -16.71 -15.52
C MET A 344 2.36 -16.54 -14.64
N LYS A 345 3.54 -16.88 -15.17
CA LYS A 345 4.81 -16.67 -14.47
C LYS A 345 4.95 -15.21 -14.07
N ASN A 346 4.75 -14.29 -15.01
CA ASN A 346 4.86 -12.85 -14.76
C ASN A 346 3.82 -12.36 -13.75
N SER A 347 2.57 -12.84 -13.82
CA SER A 347 1.53 -12.49 -12.83
C SER A 347 1.91 -12.95 -11.42
N PHE A 348 2.46 -14.16 -11.26
CA PHE A 348 2.89 -14.66 -9.94
C PHE A 348 4.18 -14.00 -9.45
N LEU A 349 5.12 -13.69 -10.35
CA LEU A 349 6.34 -12.95 -10.03
C LEU A 349 6.02 -11.52 -9.59
N ASP A 350 5.13 -10.83 -10.32
CA ASP A 350 4.67 -9.48 -10.01
C ASP A 350 3.89 -9.44 -8.69
N LEU A 351 2.96 -10.38 -8.49
CA LEU A 351 2.28 -10.54 -7.21
C LEU A 351 3.27 -10.78 -6.07
N ALA A 352 4.23 -11.67 -6.26
CA ALA A 352 5.24 -11.99 -5.26
C ALA A 352 6.12 -10.78 -4.93
N ASN A 353 6.82 -10.20 -5.91
CA ASN A 353 7.76 -9.10 -5.70
C ASN A 353 7.06 -7.79 -5.35
N ASN A 354 6.11 -7.35 -6.18
CA ASN A 354 5.61 -5.98 -6.16
C ASN A 354 4.40 -5.78 -5.24
N ARG A 355 3.69 -6.85 -4.87
CA ARG A 355 2.50 -6.77 -4.00
C ARG A 355 2.63 -7.48 -2.66
N LEU A 356 3.33 -8.62 -2.59
CA LEU A 356 3.39 -9.46 -1.39
C LEU A 356 4.75 -9.43 -0.67
N GLY A 357 5.80 -8.87 -1.30
CA GLY A 357 7.16 -8.87 -0.75
C GLY A 357 7.77 -10.27 -0.60
N ILE A 358 7.35 -11.23 -1.43
CA ILE A 358 7.86 -12.60 -1.43
C ILE A 358 9.09 -12.66 -2.34
N PRO A 359 10.26 -13.07 -1.82
CA PRO A 359 11.48 -13.11 -2.61
C PRO A 359 11.33 -14.13 -3.75
N THR A 360 11.60 -13.70 -4.97
CA THR A 360 11.57 -14.56 -6.17
C THR A 360 12.85 -15.40 -6.32
N LYS A 361 13.79 -15.30 -5.38
CA LYS A 361 15.08 -15.99 -5.34
C LYS A 361 15.26 -16.73 -4.02
N ASP A 362 15.92 -17.89 -4.04
CA ASP A 362 16.09 -18.75 -2.86
C ASP A 362 17.18 -18.22 -1.92
N ARG A 363 17.42 -18.91 -0.79
CA ARG A 363 18.50 -18.55 0.16
C ARG A 363 19.91 -18.67 -0.45
N HIS A 364 20.00 -19.21 -1.66
CA HIS A 364 21.17 -19.34 -2.52
C HIS A 364 21.03 -18.47 -3.79
N GLU A 365 20.08 -17.53 -3.81
CA GLU A 365 19.66 -16.60 -4.86
C GLU A 365 19.56 -17.10 -6.30
N ARG A 366 19.43 -18.41 -6.44
CA ARG A 366 18.96 -18.92 -7.71
C ARG A 366 17.51 -18.48 -7.84
N ASP A 367 17.14 -18.09 -9.06
CA ASP A 367 15.74 -17.83 -9.37
C ASP A 367 14.93 -19.02 -8.86
N LYS A 368 14.02 -18.75 -7.92
CA LYS A 368 13.15 -19.79 -7.42
C LYS A 368 12.41 -20.32 -8.62
N THR A 369 12.30 -21.64 -8.68
CA THR A 369 11.36 -22.25 -9.60
C THR A 369 9.99 -21.62 -9.37
N ILE A 370 9.23 -21.42 -10.44
CA ILE A 370 7.92 -20.78 -10.33
C ILE A 370 7.02 -21.53 -9.35
N GLU A 371 7.17 -22.85 -9.25
CA GLU A 371 6.48 -23.72 -8.30
C GLU A 371 6.78 -23.33 -6.83
N ASN A 372 8.01 -22.93 -6.52
CA ASN A 372 8.38 -22.45 -5.18
C ASN A 372 7.75 -21.08 -4.88
N ILE A 373 7.74 -20.17 -5.86
CA ILE A 373 7.13 -18.84 -5.74
C ILE A 373 5.62 -18.98 -5.52
N VAL A 374 4.96 -19.79 -6.35
CA VAL A 374 3.55 -20.16 -6.23
C VAL A 374 3.25 -20.72 -4.83
N ARG A 375 4.07 -21.67 -4.34
CA ARG A 375 3.92 -22.24 -3.00
C ARG A 375 4.01 -21.18 -1.91
N GLU A 376 4.96 -20.27 -2.00
CA GLU A 376 5.15 -19.19 -1.02
C GLU A 376 4.02 -18.16 -1.06
N VAL A 377 3.53 -17.82 -2.25
CA VAL A 377 2.35 -16.96 -2.45
C VAL A 377 1.13 -17.57 -1.75
N TYR A 378 0.83 -18.86 -1.98
CA TYR A 378 -0.29 -19.50 -1.28
C TYR A 378 -0.03 -19.62 0.23
N ALA A 379 1.21 -19.89 0.64
CA ALA A 379 1.58 -19.96 2.05
C ALA A 379 1.42 -18.61 2.76
N PHE A 380 1.67 -17.49 2.09
CA PHE A 380 1.46 -16.14 2.61
C PHE A 380 0.01 -15.93 3.04
N PHE A 381 -0.95 -16.27 2.18
CA PHE A 381 -2.38 -16.17 2.53
C PHE A 381 -2.79 -17.20 3.59
N ALA A 382 -2.24 -18.42 3.51
CA ALA A 382 -2.57 -19.53 4.41
C ALA A 382 -2.09 -19.30 5.86
N ARG A 383 -0.85 -18.83 6.06
CA ARG A 383 -0.26 -18.55 7.40
C ARG A 383 -1.06 -17.49 8.16
N ARG A 384 -1.67 -16.55 7.45
CA ARG A 384 -2.47 -15.46 8.03
C ARG A 384 -3.92 -15.87 8.36
N GLY A 385 -4.29 -17.15 8.17
CA GLY A 385 -5.63 -17.66 8.47
C GLY A 385 -6.75 -17.07 7.59
N ARG A 386 -6.39 -16.52 6.42
CA ARG A 386 -7.31 -15.79 5.52
C ARG A 386 -7.88 -16.72 4.46
N ARG A 387 -9.14 -16.50 4.07
CA ARG A 387 -9.66 -17.04 2.80
C ARG A 387 -9.15 -16.13 1.67
N SER A 388 -8.80 -16.70 0.54
CA SER A 388 -8.31 -15.97 -0.63
C SER A 388 -8.92 -16.56 -1.89
N LEU A 389 -9.33 -15.70 -2.82
CA LEU A 389 -9.85 -16.11 -4.13
C LEU A 389 -8.81 -15.83 -5.22
N PHE A 390 -8.28 -16.88 -5.85
CA PHE A 390 -7.40 -16.78 -7.01
C PHE A 390 -8.21 -17.04 -8.28
N ILE A 391 -8.10 -16.14 -9.25
CA ILE A 391 -8.83 -16.18 -10.52
C ILE A 391 -7.80 -16.29 -11.63
N PHE A 392 -7.75 -17.46 -12.26
CA PHE A 392 -6.92 -17.72 -13.43
C PHE A 392 -7.75 -17.43 -14.67
N ASP A 393 -7.57 -16.24 -15.25
CA ASP A 393 -8.38 -15.79 -16.38
C ASP A 393 -7.74 -16.14 -17.72
N ASN A 394 -8.54 -16.58 -18.70
CA ASN A 394 -8.11 -16.94 -20.06
C ASN A 394 -7.08 -18.07 -20.12
N ALA A 395 -7.23 -19.09 -19.28
CA ALA A 395 -6.44 -20.33 -19.33
C ALA A 395 -6.77 -21.20 -20.57
N GLU A 396 -6.75 -20.61 -21.77
CA GLU A 396 -7.16 -21.23 -23.04
C GLU A 396 -6.02 -22.04 -23.68
N GLY A 397 -4.77 -21.58 -23.55
CA GLY A 397 -3.58 -22.19 -24.17
C GLY A 397 -2.80 -23.18 -23.29
N TYR A 398 -3.22 -23.43 -22.04
CA TYR A 398 -2.37 -24.12 -21.07
C TYR A 398 -2.82 -25.56 -20.78
N GLU A 399 -1.93 -26.55 -20.96
CA GLU A 399 -2.23 -27.98 -20.78
C GLU A 399 -2.19 -28.46 -19.33
N ASP A 400 -1.36 -27.86 -18.48
CA ASP A 400 -1.15 -28.35 -17.12
C ASP A 400 -1.00 -27.24 -16.07
N ILE A 401 -2.13 -26.67 -15.61
CA ILE A 401 -2.18 -25.58 -14.61
C ILE A 401 -1.61 -25.97 -13.23
N LYS A 402 -1.34 -27.25 -12.99
CA LYS A 402 -0.93 -27.79 -11.68
C LYS A 402 0.27 -27.08 -11.07
N ARG A 403 1.23 -26.65 -11.91
CA ARG A 403 2.43 -25.93 -11.46
C ARG A 403 2.12 -24.59 -10.78
N PHE A 404 0.93 -24.04 -11.03
CA PHE A 404 0.44 -22.79 -10.46
C PHE A 404 -0.69 -23.00 -9.44
N LEU A 405 -1.07 -24.26 -9.19
CA LEU A 405 -2.00 -24.64 -8.12
C LEU A 405 -1.22 -24.95 -6.84
N PRO A 406 -1.84 -24.83 -5.66
CA PRO A 406 -1.18 -25.13 -4.40
C PRO A 406 -0.92 -26.63 -4.27
N SER A 407 0.36 -27.00 -4.12
CA SER A 407 0.84 -28.39 -4.08
C SER A 407 0.89 -29.00 -2.66
N SER A 408 0.89 -28.19 -1.60
CA SER A 408 0.81 -28.66 -0.21
C SER A 408 0.43 -27.52 0.75
N LEU A 409 -0.53 -27.74 1.66
CA LEU A 409 -0.88 -26.81 2.75
C LEU A 409 -1.12 -27.60 4.05
N HIS A 410 -0.73 -27.03 5.19
CA HIS A 410 -0.95 -27.68 6.49
C HIS A 410 -2.44 -27.90 6.76
N PRO A 411 -2.89 -29.04 7.33
CA PRO A 411 -4.31 -29.38 7.49
C PRO A 411 -5.16 -28.36 8.27
N ARG A 412 -4.51 -27.56 9.13
CA ARG A 412 -5.15 -26.50 9.93
C ARG A 412 -5.30 -25.16 9.18
N HIS A 413 -4.66 -24.97 8.03
CA HIS A 413 -4.74 -23.72 7.27
C HIS A 413 -6.01 -23.65 6.42
N LYS A 414 -6.56 -22.44 6.25
CA LYS A 414 -7.68 -22.23 5.33
C LYS A 414 -7.21 -22.45 3.89
N LYS A 415 -7.92 -23.32 3.17
CA LYS A 415 -7.65 -23.64 1.77
C LYS A 415 -7.99 -22.45 0.87
N PRO A 416 -7.15 -22.09 -0.12
CA PRO A 416 -7.47 -21.05 -1.09
C PRO A 416 -8.60 -21.52 -2.01
N TYR A 417 -9.38 -20.57 -2.48
CA TYR A 417 -10.41 -20.77 -3.50
C TYR A 417 -9.80 -20.42 -4.85
N ILE A 418 -10.04 -21.27 -5.84
CA ILE A 418 -9.46 -21.14 -7.17
C ILE A 418 -10.58 -21.19 -8.20
N LEU A 419 -10.67 -20.13 -8.99
CA LEU A 419 -11.59 -20.00 -10.11
C LEU A 419 -10.78 -19.96 -11.39
N ILE A 420 -11.03 -20.88 -12.32
CA ILE A 420 -10.33 -20.94 -13.60
C ILE A 420 -11.32 -20.57 -14.72
N THR A 421 -10.95 -19.69 -15.65
CA THR A 421 -11.71 -19.48 -16.89
C THR A 421 -10.94 -20.05 -18.09
N SER A 422 -11.59 -20.84 -18.95
CA SER A 422 -10.91 -21.52 -20.08
C SER A 422 -11.80 -21.76 -21.29
N ARG A 423 -11.23 -22.21 -22.42
CA ARG A 423 -11.96 -22.58 -23.65
C ARG A 423 -12.16 -24.09 -23.74
N ASN A 424 -13.38 -24.55 -23.45
CA ASN A 424 -13.83 -25.96 -23.59
C ASN A 424 -12.86 -27.02 -23.05
N LYS A 425 -12.14 -26.72 -21.96
CA LYS A 425 -11.14 -27.60 -21.37
C LYS A 425 -11.62 -28.19 -20.04
N ASP A 426 -11.62 -29.52 -19.96
CA ASP A 426 -11.77 -30.24 -18.70
C ASP A 426 -10.44 -30.26 -17.95
N TRP A 427 -10.40 -29.71 -16.74
CA TRP A 427 -9.19 -29.67 -15.94
C TRP A 427 -9.08 -30.89 -15.01
N ARG A 428 -7.88 -31.46 -14.92
CA ARG A 428 -7.53 -32.53 -13.97
C ARG A 428 -6.34 -32.11 -13.11
N ILE A 429 -6.35 -32.46 -11.82
CA ILE A 429 -5.28 -32.15 -10.87
C ILE A 429 -4.23 -33.29 -10.81
N ALA A 430 -4.62 -34.55 -11.04
CA ALA A 430 -3.72 -35.70 -11.22
C ALA A 430 -4.37 -36.77 -12.12
N GLU A 431 -3.62 -37.79 -12.55
CA GLU A 431 -4.19 -38.93 -13.29
C GLU A 431 -5.19 -39.73 -12.44
N ASP A 432 -4.96 -39.78 -11.12
CA ASP A 432 -5.76 -40.51 -10.13
C ASP A 432 -6.74 -39.63 -9.32
N GLU A 433 -6.86 -38.33 -9.62
CA GLU A 433 -7.74 -37.40 -8.89
C GLU A 433 -9.06 -37.08 -9.62
N GLU A 434 -10.12 -36.75 -8.85
CA GLU A 434 -11.42 -36.33 -9.39
C GLU A 434 -11.27 -35.11 -10.32
N LYS A 435 -11.94 -35.13 -11.48
CA LYS A 435 -11.99 -33.99 -12.41
C LYS A 435 -12.45 -32.72 -11.68
N ILE A 436 -11.82 -31.57 -11.97
CA ILE A 436 -12.30 -30.27 -11.46
C ILE A 436 -13.71 -30.06 -11.98
N LYS A 437 -14.62 -29.70 -11.08
CA LYS A 437 -16.01 -29.43 -11.48
C LYS A 437 -16.04 -28.17 -12.34
N THR A 438 -16.45 -28.37 -13.58
CA THR A 438 -16.50 -27.31 -14.59
C THR A 438 -17.95 -26.91 -14.86
N ILE A 439 -18.22 -25.61 -14.77
CA ILE A 439 -19.43 -25.00 -15.31
C ILE A 439 -19.18 -24.71 -16.78
N GLN A 440 -19.90 -25.42 -17.64
CA GLN A 440 -19.96 -25.08 -19.05
C GLN A 440 -20.79 -23.81 -19.24
N LEU A 441 -20.08 -22.71 -19.50
CA LEU A 441 -20.63 -21.43 -19.86
C LEU A 441 -20.81 -21.37 -21.37
N GLY A 442 -21.98 -21.78 -21.82
CA GLY A 442 -22.39 -21.63 -23.21
C GLY A 442 -22.78 -20.21 -23.55
N VAL A 443 -23.41 -20.08 -24.72
CA VAL A 443 -24.19 -18.90 -25.11
C VAL A 443 -25.34 -18.67 -24.12
N PHE A 444 -26.01 -17.51 -24.19
CA PHE A 444 -27.21 -17.32 -23.36
C PHE A 444 -28.27 -18.38 -23.70
N LYS A 445 -28.98 -18.87 -22.68
CA LYS A 445 -30.22 -19.61 -22.95
C LYS A 445 -31.21 -18.67 -23.63
N LYS A 446 -32.12 -19.19 -24.46
CA LYS A 446 -33.15 -18.38 -25.12
C LYS A 446 -33.87 -17.41 -24.16
N THR A 447 -34.28 -17.89 -22.98
CA THR A 447 -34.92 -17.06 -21.96
C THR A 447 -33.99 -16.04 -21.28
N GLU A 448 -32.68 -16.33 -21.19
CA GLU A 448 -31.67 -15.38 -20.69
C GLU A 448 -31.40 -14.29 -21.72
N ALA A 449 -31.23 -14.66 -23.00
CA ALA A 449 -31.00 -13.74 -24.10
C ALA A 449 -32.20 -12.81 -24.31
N ILE A 450 -33.42 -13.36 -24.31
CA ILE A 450 -34.66 -12.55 -24.38
C ILE A 450 -34.70 -11.57 -23.20
N ARG A 451 -34.44 -12.03 -21.97
CA ARG A 451 -34.48 -11.15 -20.79
C ARG A 451 -33.39 -10.09 -20.85
N PHE A 452 -32.19 -10.44 -21.30
CA PHE A 452 -31.06 -9.52 -21.48
C PHE A 452 -31.41 -8.42 -22.49
N VAL A 453 -31.88 -8.80 -23.69
CA VAL A 453 -32.30 -7.87 -24.74
C VAL A 453 -33.49 -7.02 -24.30
N LYS A 454 -34.58 -7.62 -23.81
CA LYS A 454 -35.77 -6.89 -23.35
C LYS A 454 -35.44 -5.88 -22.26
N ARG A 455 -34.63 -6.28 -21.27
CA ARG A 455 -34.24 -5.40 -20.18
C ARG A 455 -33.39 -4.23 -20.67
N ALA A 456 -32.41 -4.50 -21.53
CA ALA A 456 -31.49 -3.47 -22.02
C ALA A 456 -32.14 -2.51 -23.03
N LEU A 457 -33.17 -2.96 -23.75
CA LEU A 457 -34.01 -2.14 -24.63
C LEU A 457 -35.26 -1.57 -23.94
N ASN A 458 -35.44 -1.83 -22.63
CA ASN A 458 -36.61 -1.43 -21.83
C ASN A 458 -37.99 -1.84 -22.42
N ILE A 459 -38.04 -3.01 -23.07
CA ILE A 459 -39.25 -3.54 -23.71
C ILE A 459 -40.09 -4.30 -22.67
N LYS A 460 -41.32 -3.82 -22.42
CA LYS A 460 -42.26 -4.40 -21.45
C LYS A 460 -43.28 -5.35 -22.07
N ASP A 461 -43.61 -5.17 -23.35
CA ASP A 461 -44.70 -5.90 -24.03
C ASP A 461 -44.19 -6.99 -25.00
N ASN A 462 -45.06 -7.96 -25.33
CA ASN A 462 -44.70 -9.13 -26.14
C ASN A 462 -44.70 -8.88 -27.66
N LEU A 463 -45.05 -7.68 -28.12
CA LEU A 463 -45.24 -7.35 -29.55
C LEU A 463 -43.97 -7.51 -30.41
N GLN A 464 -42.78 -7.45 -29.80
CA GLN A 464 -41.49 -7.61 -30.49
C GLN A 464 -40.79 -8.94 -30.16
N ASP A 465 -41.50 -9.88 -29.54
CA ASP A 465 -40.90 -11.13 -29.09
C ASP A 465 -40.36 -11.96 -30.27
N GLU A 466 -41.02 -11.94 -31.42
CA GLU A 466 -40.53 -12.65 -32.61
C GLU A 466 -39.29 -11.99 -33.23
N GLU A 467 -39.23 -10.66 -33.27
CA GLU A 467 -38.04 -9.95 -33.76
C GLU A 467 -36.84 -10.13 -32.81
N ILE A 468 -37.09 -10.09 -31.49
CA ILE A 468 -36.07 -10.38 -30.47
C ILE A 468 -35.61 -11.83 -30.57
N LYS A 469 -36.54 -12.79 -30.78
CA LYS A 469 -36.19 -14.21 -31.00
C LYS A 469 -35.33 -14.37 -32.25
N LYS A 470 -35.65 -13.70 -33.36
CA LYS A 470 -34.83 -13.72 -34.57
C LYS A 470 -33.45 -13.10 -34.33
N LEU A 471 -33.36 -11.97 -33.64
CA LEU A 471 -32.10 -11.31 -33.27
C LEU A 471 -31.18 -12.21 -32.45
N ILE A 472 -31.71 -12.83 -31.39
CA ILE A 472 -30.89 -13.72 -30.54
C ILE A 472 -30.51 -15.00 -31.27
N GLU A 473 -31.32 -15.49 -32.21
CA GLU A 473 -31.01 -16.66 -33.04
C GLU A 473 -29.88 -16.36 -34.03
N GLU A 474 -29.94 -15.22 -34.73
CA GLU A 474 -28.91 -14.78 -35.69
C GLU A 474 -27.56 -14.49 -35.00
N LEU A 475 -27.62 -13.84 -33.84
CA LEU A 475 -26.46 -13.60 -32.99
C LEU A 475 -26.07 -14.81 -32.15
N GLN A 476 -26.74 -15.95 -32.36
CA GLN A 476 -26.48 -17.24 -31.74
C GLN A 476 -26.34 -17.15 -30.22
N TYR A 477 -27.12 -16.26 -29.63
CA TYR A 477 -27.19 -16.02 -28.20
C TYR A 477 -25.84 -15.57 -27.58
N PHE A 478 -24.88 -15.08 -28.37
CA PHE A 478 -23.57 -14.65 -27.88
C PHE A 478 -23.65 -13.33 -27.11
N PRO A 479 -23.25 -13.28 -25.83
CA PRO A 479 -23.38 -12.09 -24.98
C PRO A 479 -22.73 -10.82 -25.53
N LEU A 480 -21.49 -10.90 -26.03
CA LEU A 480 -20.79 -9.73 -26.58
C LEU A 480 -21.46 -9.20 -27.85
N ALA A 481 -21.81 -10.11 -28.78
CA ALA A 481 -22.49 -9.73 -30.02
C ALA A 481 -23.88 -9.13 -29.74
N LEU A 482 -24.61 -9.70 -28.77
CA LEU A 482 -25.87 -9.16 -28.29
C LEU A 482 -25.72 -7.80 -27.63
N GLY A 483 -24.69 -7.61 -26.79
CA GLY A 483 -24.39 -6.32 -26.16
C GLY A 483 -24.13 -5.23 -27.20
N GLN A 484 -23.29 -5.52 -28.19
CA GLN A 484 -23.00 -4.61 -29.30
C GLN A 484 -24.25 -4.32 -30.14
N ALA A 485 -25.08 -5.33 -30.43
CA ALA A 485 -26.34 -5.15 -31.16
C ALA A 485 -27.35 -4.28 -30.39
N ILE A 486 -27.52 -4.53 -29.10
CA ILE A 486 -28.40 -3.75 -28.22
C ILE A 486 -27.92 -2.29 -28.16
N ALA A 487 -26.63 -2.07 -27.96
CA ALA A 487 -26.03 -0.75 -27.92
C ALA A 487 -26.30 0.00 -29.24
N TYR A 488 -26.09 -0.68 -30.37
CA TYR A 488 -26.44 -0.16 -31.69
C TYR A 488 -27.92 0.22 -31.79
N ILE A 489 -28.82 -0.68 -31.39
CA ILE A 489 -30.27 -0.47 -31.49
C ILE A 489 -30.70 0.71 -30.62
N ASN A 490 -30.22 0.80 -29.38
CA ASN A 490 -30.50 1.92 -28.47
C ASN A 490 -30.05 3.26 -29.07
N GLU A 491 -28.84 3.33 -29.60
CA GLU A 491 -28.32 4.55 -30.24
C GLU A 491 -29.09 4.92 -31.52
N SER A 492 -29.55 3.93 -32.29
CA SER A 492 -30.42 4.17 -33.45
C SER A 492 -31.81 4.68 -33.02
N ASN A 493 -32.38 4.14 -31.95
CA ASN A 493 -33.69 4.54 -31.42
C ASN A 493 -33.67 5.97 -30.86
N ILE A 494 -32.59 6.41 -30.20
CA ILE A 494 -32.44 7.80 -29.73
C ILE A 494 -32.51 8.81 -30.89
N VAL A 495 -32.06 8.44 -32.09
CA VAL A 495 -32.16 9.30 -33.27
C VAL A 495 -33.55 9.27 -33.90
N LEU A 496 -34.22 8.12 -33.91
CA LEU A 496 -35.60 8.00 -34.39
C LEU A 496 -36.60 8.71 -33.47
N SER A 497 -36.39 8.70 -32.15
CA SER A 497 -37.23 9.43 -31.20
C SER A 497 -37.14 10.95 -31.37
N ARG A 498 -35.96 11.50 -31.68
CA ARG A 498 -35.80 12.92 -32.07
C ARG A 498 -36.53 13.27 -33.38
N ARG A 499 -36.85 12.29 -34.21
CA ARG A 499 -37.58 12.44 -35.48
C ARG A 499 -39.05 12.05 -35.39
N GLY A 500 -39.55 11.66 -34.20
CA GLY A 500 -40.96 11.34 -33.95
C GLY A 500 -41.41 9.93 -34.35
N GLU A 501 -40.49 8.99 -34.60
CA GLU A 501 -40.82 7.61 -35.00
C GLU A 501 -40.50 6.61 -33.88
N GLU A 502 -41.49 6.17 -33.10
CA GLU A 502 -41.31 5.12 -32.08
C GLU A 502 -41.41 3.71 -32.71
N ARG A 503 -40.27 3.19 -33.21
CA ARG A 503 -40.06 1.75 -33.46
C ARG A 503 -38.70 1.34 -32.90
N VAL A 504 -38.63 0.16 -32.28
CA VAL A 504 -37.34 -0.43 -31.86
C VAL A 504 -36.68 -1.04 -33.09
N GLY A 505 -35.50 -0.55 -33.47
CA GLY A 505 -34.80 -0.93 -34.72
C GLY A 505 -34.22 -2.36 -34.81
N VAL A 506 -34.83 -3.36 -34.15
CA VAL A 506 -34.35 -4.76 -34.17
C VAL A 506 -34.30 -5.31 -35.61
N SER A 507 -35.38 -5.12 -36.36
CA SER A 507 -35.50 -5.55 -37.76
C SER A 507 -34.47 -4.88 -38.67
N ASP A 508 -34.10 -3.63 -38.42
CA ASP A 508 -33.11 -2.90 -39.21
C ASP A 508 -31.68 -3.38 -38.93
N TYR A 509 -31.39 -3.72 -37.67
CA TYR A 509 -30.11 -4.37 -37.31
C TYR A 509 -29.99 -5.73 -38.00
N LEU A 510 -31.04 -6.56 -37.94
CA LEU A 510 -31.06 -7.89 -38.56
C LEU A 510 -30.79 -7.84 -40.07
N LYS A 511 -31.42 -6.93 -40.81
CA LYS A 511 -31.14 -6.74 -42.25
C LYS A 511 -29.69 -6.38 -42.52
N ARG A 512 -29.07 -5.56 -41.66
CA ARG A 512 -27.64 -5.22 -41.79
C ARG A 512 -26.76 -6.41 -41.46
N TYR A 513 -27.11 -7.18 -40.44
CA TYR A 513 -26.38 -8.38 -40.07
C TYR A 513 -26.39 -9.43 -41.19
N GLU A 514 -27.55 -9.70 -41.79
CA GLU A 514 -27.70 -10.58 -42.96
C GLU A 514 -26.79 -10.11 -44.11
N LYS A 515 -26.82 -8.82 -44.45
CA LYS A 515 -25.99 -8.24 -45.51
C LYS A 515 -24.48 -8.35 -45.26
N GLU A 516 -24.02 -8.12 -44.02
CA GLU A 516 -22.60 -8.28 -43.69
C GLU A 516 -22.18 -9.76 -43.61
N ALA A 517 -23.09 -10.64 -43.20
CA ALA A 517 -22.86 -12.09 -43.18
C ALA A 517 -22.67 -12.67 -44.60
N GLU A 518 -23.41 -12.17 -45.59
CA GLU A 518 -23.30 -12.55 -47.01
C GLU A 518 -21.93 -12.17 -47.60
N LYS A 519 -21.40 -10.99 -47.26
CA LYS A 519 -20.07 -10.54 -47.73
C LYS A 519 -18.92 -11.38 -47.18
N LEU A 520 -19.16 -12.15 -46.12
CA LEU A 520 -18.17 -13.00 -45.44
C LEU A 520 -18.28 -14.48 -45.85
N LEU A 521 -19.07 -14.81 -46.88
CA LEU A 521 -19.20 -16.18 -47.40
C LEU A 521 -17.88 -16.72 -48.03
N ASP A 522 -16.95 -15.85 -48.44
CA ASP A 522 -15.60 -16.24 -48.94
C ASP A 522 -14.52 -16.36 -47.84
N PHE A 523 -14.85 -16.12 -46.57
CA PHE A 523 -13.87 -16.02 -45.47
C PHE A 523 -13.41 -17.39 -44.91
N GLU A 524 -13.96 -18.50 -45.42
CA GLU A 524 -13.82 -19.87 -44.88
C GLU A 524 -12.44 -20.53 -45.11
N SER A 525 -11.56 -19.96 -45.94
CA SER A 525 -10.33 -20.66 -46.37
C SER A 525 -9.09 -20.49 -45.47
N LYS A 526 -9.04 -19.46 -44.60
CA LYS A 526 -7.79 -19.10 -43.88
C LYS A 526 -7.81 -19.33 -42.37
N TYR A 527 -9.00 -19.36 -41.78
CA TYR A 527 -9.22 -19.69 -40.37
C TYR A 527 -10.28 -20.78 -40.38
N LYS A 528 -10.03 -21.95 -39.78
CA LYS A 528 -11.08 -22.95 -39.52
C LYS A 528 -12.09 -22.34 -38.53
N SER A 529 -12.91 -21.39 -38.98
CA SER A 529 -13.62 -20.46 -38.11
C SER A 529 -14.82 -21.15 -37.49
N ASP A 530 -14.87 -21.21 -36.16
CA ASP A 530 -16.10 -21.58 -35.48
C ASP A 530 -17.17 -20.50 -35.72
N ARG A 531 -18.44 -20.92 -35.67
CA ARG A 531 -19.62 -20.06 -35.89
C ARG A 531 -19.62 -18.81 -35.00
N TYR A 532 -18.95 -18.90 -33.85
CA TYR A 532 -18.74 -17.85 -32.86
C TYR A 532 -17.88 -16.69 -33.39
N THR A 533 -16.71 -17.00 -33.93
CA THR A 533 -15.75 -16.00 -34.43
C THR A 533 -16.39 -15.14 -35.52
N LYS A 534 -17.18 -15.78 -36.41
CA LYS A 534 -17.93 -15.12 -37.48
C LYS A 534 -18.95 -14.13 -36.91
N THR A 535 -19.81 -14.56 -35.98
CA THR A 535 -20.85 -13.71 -35.40
C THR A 535 -20.29 -12.51 -34.65
N THR A 536 -19.25 -12.70 -33.84
CA THR A 536 -18.65 -11.58 -33.08
C THR A 536 -17.93 -10.60 -34.00
N PHE A 537 -17.26 -11.09 -35.04
CA PHE A 537 -16.65 -10.22 -36.06
C PHE A 537 -17.70 -9.37 -36.80
N ILE A 538 -18.81 -9.98 -37.22
CA ILE A 538 -19.90 -9.27 -37.90
C ILE A 538 -20.51 -8.21 -36.97
N ALA A 539 -20.83 -8.57 -35.73
CA ALA A 539 -21.40 -7.64 -34.77
C ALA A 539 -20.46 -6.45 -34.50
N TRP A 540 -19.17 -6.72 -34.30
CA TRP A 540 -18.14 -5.68 -34.16
C TRP A 540 -18.08 -4.79 -35.41
N LYS A 541 -18.10 -5.38 -36.62
CA LYS A 541 -18.02 -4.63 -37.87
C LYS A 541 -19.19 -3.66 -38.05
N ILE A 542 -20.41 -4.13 -37.76
CA ILE A 542 -21.62 -3.29 -37.79
C ILE A 542 -21.50 -2.13 -36.80
N THR A 543 -21.01 -2.40 -35.59
CA THR A 543 -20.83 -1.38 -34.56
C THR A 543 -19.81 -0.31 -34.96
N ILE A 544 -18.65 -0.72 -35.50
CA ILE A 544 -17.63 0.22 -35.98
C ILE A 544 -18.16 1.07 -37.15
N ASP A 545 -18.86 0.46 -38.10
CA ASP A 545 -19.47 1.17 -39.23
C ASP A 545 -20.58 2.14 -38.77
N ALA A 546 -21.22 1.86 -37.63
CA ALA A 546 -22.17 2.76 -37.00
C ALA A 546 -21.49 3.94 -36.31
N ILE A 547 -20.46 3.68 -35.50
CA ILE A 547 -19.64 4.71 -34.84
C ILE A 547 -19.08 5.68 -35.89
N ALA A 548 -18.56 5.17 -37.00
CA ALA A 548 -17.99 5.98 -38.09
C ALA A 548 -18.96 7.05 -38.64
N LYS A 549 -20.27 6.83 -38.54
CA LYS A 549 -21.32 7.72 -39.08
C LYS A 549 -21.84 8.74 -38.07
N ARG A 550 -21.38 8.70 -36.82
CA ARG A 550 -21.82 9.59 -35.74
C ARG A 550 -20.95 10.84 -35.65
N GLU A 551 -21.49 11.86 -35.00
CA GLU A 551 -20.70 13.01 -34.56
C GLU A 551 -19.58 12.53 -33.61
N CYS A 552 -18.35 13.00 -33.83
CA CYS A 552 -17.13 12.51 -33.17
C CYS A 552 -16.75 11.05 -33.47
N GLY A 553 -17.40 10.40 -34.44
CA GLY A 553 -17.12 9.02 -34.87
C GLY A 553 -15.69 8.80 -35.37
N PRO A 554 -15.17 9.63 -36.29
CA PRO A 554 -13.78 9.53 -36.76
C PRO A 554 -12.75 9.66 -35.62
N GLU A 555 -13.01 10.53 -34.65
CA GLU A 555 -12.18 10.72 -33.46
C GLU A 555 -12.22 9.50 -32.55
N ALA A 556 -13.42 8.95 -32.30
CA ALA A 556 -13.60 7.73 -31.52
C ALA A 556 -12.83 6.55 -32.13
N LEU A 557 -12.88 6.38 -33.44
CA LEU A 557 -12.12 5.33 -34.13
C LEU A 557 -10.60 5.56 -34.05
N LYS A 558 -10.12 6.80 -34.13
CA LYS A 558 -8.69 7.10 -33.92
C LYS A 558 -8.22 6.73 -32.51
N ILE A 559 -9.02 7.02 -31.48
CA ILE A 559 -8.73 6.62 -30.10
C ILE A 559 -8.65 5.09 -30.03
N LEU A 560 -9.66 4.39 -30.58
CA LEU A 560 -9.71 2.92 -30.58
C LEU A 560 -8.50 2.28 -31.27
N GLU A 561 -8.08 2.82 -32.42
CA GLU A 561 -6.90 2.34 -33.16
C GLU A 561 -5.63 2.42 -32.30
N VAL A 562 -5.42 3.52 -31.56
CA VAL A 562 -4.26 3.69 -30.68
C VAL A 562 -4.38 2.81 -29.43
N MET A 563 -5.56 2.76 -28.80
CA MET A 563 -5.83 1.89 -27.64
C MET A 563 -5.51 0.42 -27.93
N ALA A 564 -5.61 -0.02 -29.18
CA ALA A 564 -5.30 -1.38 -29.57
C ALA A 564 -3.84 -1.77 -29.28
N TYR A 565 -2.90 -0.82 -29.23
CA TYR A 565 -1.47 -1.07 -28.99
C TYR A 565 -0.98 -0.63 -27.60
N LEU A 566 -1.88 -0.07 -26.78
CA LEU A 566 -1.60 0.23 -25.38
C LEU A 566 -1.75 -1.03 -24.53
N ALA A 567 -1.05 -1.04 -23.39
CA ALA A 567 -1.34 -2.01 -22.34
C ALA A 567 -2.85 -1.95 -21.98
N PRO A 568 -3.55 -3.09 -21.86
CA PRO A 568 -5.01 -3.15 -21.81
C PRO A 568 -5.63 -2.62 -20.52
N ASP A 569 -4.81 -2.23 -19.53
CA ASP A 569 -5.24 -1.86 -18.20
C ASP A 569 -5.02 -0.36 -17.89
N LYS A 570 -6.06 0.26 -17.32
CA LYS A 570 -6.00 1.61 -16.72
C LYS A 570 -5.51 2.72 -17.66
N ILE A 571 -6.08 2.79 -18.86
CA ILE A 571 -5.73 3.85 -19.81
C ILE A 571 -6.36 5.17 -19.32
N HIS A 572 -5.52 6.09 -18.86
CA HIS A 572 -5.92 7.43 -18.43
C HIS A 572 -6.22 8.30 -19.67
N ILE A 573 -7.52 8.56 -19.90
CA ILE A 573 -8.00 9.13 -21.16
C ILE A 573 -7.39 10.51 -21.46
N GLU A 574 -7.43 11.44 -20.50
CA GLU A 574 -6.93 12.80 -20.72
C GLU A 574 -5.40 12.83 -20.86
N GLU A 575 -4.71 11.99 -20.09
CA GLU A 575 -3.25 11.88 -20.08
C GLU A 575 -2.71 11.44 -21.45
N VAL A 576 -3.37 10.44 -22.06
CA VAL A 576 -2.90 9.83 -23.31
C VAL A 576 -3.46 10.53 -24.55
N PHE A 577 -4.75 10.91 -24.55
CA PHE A 577 -5.46 11.28 -25.78
C PHE A 577 -5.78 12.78 -25.92
N SER A 578 -5.45 13.61 -24.93
CA SER A 578 -5.68 15.07 -24.98
C SER A 578 -5.13 15.73 -26.26
N LYS A 579 -3.97 15.28 -26.74
CA LYS A 579 -3.34 15.82 -27.96
C LYS A 579 -3.78 15.15 -29.25
N LEU A 580 -4.40 13.98 -29.18
CA LEU A 580 -4.88 13.27 -30.37
C LEU A 580 -6.04 14.03 -31.04
N ILE A 581 -6.79 14.81 -30.25
CA ILE A 581 -7.98 15.54 -30.70
C ILE A 581 -7.76 17.05 -30.52
N ALA A 582 -6.66 17.58 -31.05
CA ALA A 582 -6.40 19.02 -31.18
C ALA A 582 -6.69 19.87 -29.92
N GLU A 583 -6.54 19.29 -28.72
CA GLU A 583 -6.88 19.89 -27.42
C GLU A 583 -8.37 20.26 -27.21
N ASP A 584 -9.25 19.81 -28.10
CA ASP A 584 -10.71 19.91 -27.93
C ASP A 584 -11.19 18.85 -26.93
N LYS A 585 -11.13 19.21 -25.65
CA LYS A 585 -11.55 18.34 -24.54
C LYS A 585 -13.00 17.88 -24.68
N GLU A 586 -13.89 18.75 -25.15
CA GLU A 586 -15.30 18.40 -25.30
C GLU A 586 -15.48 17.30 -26.35
N LYS A 587 -14.79 17.45 -27.49
CA LYS A 587 -14.80 16.47 -28.58
C LYS A 587 -14.12 15.15 -28.19
N LEU A 588 -13.05 15.21 -27.39
CA LEU A 588 -12.41 14.02 -26.82
C LEU A 588 -13.39 13.22 -25.97
N TRP A 589 -14.05 13.87 -25.00
CA TRP A 589 -14.99 13.17 -24.11
C TRP A 589 -16.20 12.65 -24.87
N LYS A 590 -16.75 13.41 -25.83
CA LYS A 590 -17.82 12.93 -26.72
C LYS A 590 -17.40 11.68 -27.51
N ALA A 591 -16.15 11.62 -27.99
CA ALA A 591 -15.62 10.46 -28.71
C ALA A 591 -15.45 9.23 -27.81
N VAL A 592 -14.93 9.42 -26.59
CA VAL A 592 -14.74 8.32 -25.61
C VAL A 592 -16.07 7.80 -25.10
N GLU A 593 -17.01 8.70 -24.77
CA GLU A 593 -18.38 8.33 -24.42
C GLU A 593 -19.09 7.61 -25.57
N LEU A 594 -18.79 7.94 -26.83
CA LEU A 594 -19.32 7.21 -27.97
C LEU A 594 -18.81 5.76 -28.00
N LEU A 595 -17.52 5.52 -27.72
CA LEU A 595 -16.98 4.16 -27.62
C LEU A 595 -17.62 3.37 -26.47
N ASP A 596 -17.81 4.01 -25.32
CA ASP A 596 -18.45 3.42 -24.13
C ASP A 596 -19.92 3.07 -24.40
N ARG A 597 -20.70 4.00 -25.00
CA ARG A 597 -22.11 3.78 -25.37
C ARG A 597 -22.31 2.62 -26.34
N TYR A 598 -21.36 2.41 -27.25
CA TYR A 598 -21.36 1.26 -28.17
C TYR A 598 -20.73 -0.02 -27.58
N SER A 599 -20.39 -0.03 -26.29
CA SER A 599 -19.79 -1.18 -25.57
C SER A 599 -18.46 -1.66 -26.19
N ILE A 600 -17.64 -0.72 -26.68
CA ILE A 600 -16.29 -0.99 -27.19
C ILE A 600 -15.26 -0.93 -26.05
N ILE A 601 -15.46 0.01 -25.13
CA ILE A 601 -14.65 0.22 -23.93
C ILE A 601 -15.54 0.22 -22.70
N ASP A 602 -14.92 0.10 -21.52
CA ASP A 602 -15.54 0.33 -20.21
C ASP A 602 -14.89 1.58 -19.60
N LEU A 603 -15.66 2.68 -19.51
CA LEU A 603 -15.19 3.97 -19.01
C LEU A 603 -15.65 4.22 -17.57
N LYS A 604 -14.70 4.49 -16.68
CA LYS A 604 -15.00 4.91 -15.30
C LYS A 604 -14.03 5.95 -14.78
N LYS A 605 -14.55 7.10 -14.32
CA LYS A 605 -13.77 8.19 -13.70
C LYS A 605 -12.56 8.61 -14.57
N GLY A 606 -12.72 8.64 -15.89
CA GLY A 606 -11.67 9.00 -16.84
C GLY A 606 -10.59 7.96 -17.10
N VAL A 607 -10.79 6.74 -16.60
CA VAL A 607 -9.98 5.57 -16.92
C VAL A 607 -10.80 4.65 -17.81
N ALA A 608 -10.23 4.22 -18.93
CA ALA A 608 -10.87 3.31 -19.86
C ALA A 608 -10.14 1.97 -19.94
N ASN A 609 -10.92 0.90 -20.15
CA ASN A 609 -10.40 -0.41 -20.51
C ASN A 609 -11.00 -0.87 -21.84
N ILE A 610 -10.15 -1.31 -22.76
CA ILE A 610 -10.60 -1.87 -24.04
C ILE A 610 -10.96 -3.36 -23.87
N HIS A 611 -12.05 -3.80 -24.47
CA HIS A 611 -12.37 -5.23 -24.52
C HIS A 611 -11.29 -5.99 -25.32
N ARG A 612 -10.65 -7.02 -24.74
CA ARG A 612 -9.53 -7.74 -25.37
C ARG A 612 -9.81 -8.24 -26.79
N LEU A 613 -11.01 -8.77 -27.04
CA LEU A 613 -11.38 -9.23 -28.38
C LEU A 613 -11.53 -8.06 -29.37
N VAL A 614 -12.03 -6.91 -28.89
CA VAL A 614 -12.10 -5.68 -29.68
C VAL A 614 -10.69 -5.19 -30.01
N GLN A 615 -9.80 -5.14 -29.01
CA GLN A 615 -8.38 -4.82 -29.20
C GLN A 615 -7.75 -5.73 -30.28
N LYS A 616 -7.88 -7.05 -30.15
CA LYS A 616 -7.31 -8.01 -31.09
C LYS A 616 -7.88 -7.88 -32.51
N VAL A 617 -9.19 -7.70 -32.64
CA VAL A 617 -9.83 -7.52 -33.95
C VAL A 617 -9.41 -6.20 -34.60
N THR A 618 -9.27 -5.13 -33.81
CA THR A 618 -8.75 -3.84 -34.30
C THR A 618 -7.32 -3.98 -34.82
N GLU A 619 -6.42 -4.62 -34.08
CA GLU A 619 -5.04 -4.92 -34.53
C GLU A 619 -5.03 -5.66 -35.87
N LEU A 620 -5.77 -6.78 -35.97
CA LEU A 620 -5.80 -7.60 -37.18
C LEU A 620 -6.34 -6.85 -38.40
N ASN A 621 -7.34 -5.98 -38.19
CA ASN A 621 -7.87 -5.15 -39.27
C ASN A 621 -6.88 -4.08 -39.72
N LEU A 622 -6.16 -3.45 -38.78
CA LEU A 622 -5.10 -2.49 -39.11
C LEU A 622 -3.95 -3.14 -39.87
N GLN A 623 -3.58 -4.37 -39.50
CA GLN A 623 -2.59 -5.19 -40.21
C GLN A 623 -3.07 -5.51 -41.63
N LYS A 624 -4.31 -5.98 -41.79
CA LYS A 624 -4.90 -6.27 -43.11
C LYS A 624 -4.99 -5.04 -44.00
N ALA A 625 -5.29 -3.88 -43.41
CA ALA A 625 -5.37 -2.60 -44.11
C ALA A 625 -4.01 -1.93 -44.34
N VAL A 626 -2.91 -2.53 -43.85
CA VAL A 626 -1.54 -1.97 -43.93
C VAL A 626 -1.45 -0.56 -43.29
N ARG A 627 -2.20 -0.35 -42.20
CA ARG A 627 -2.26 0.91 -41.43
C ARG A 627 -1.63 0.82 -40.03
N GLU A 628 -1.10 -0.35 -39.65
CA GLU A 628 -0.46 -0.56 -38.33
C GLU A 628 0.71 0.44 -38.09
N GLU A 629 1.60 0.65 -39.06
CA GLU A 629 2.71 1.62 -38.95
C GLU A 629 2.22 3.07 -38.74
N GLU A 630 1.17 3.48 -39.46
CA GLU A 630 0.58 4.81 -39.37
C GLU A 630 0.02 5.08 -37.96
N VAL A 631 -0.63 4.08 -37.37
CA VAL A 631 -1.22 4.17 -36.03
C VAL A 631 -0.14 4.16 -34.95
N LEU A 632 0.87 3.30 -35.08
CA LEU A 632 1.99 3.25 -34.14
C LEU A 632 2.80 4.55 -34.14
N ARG A 633 2.94 5.21 -35.29
CA ARG A 633 3.51 6.56 -35.38
C ARG A 633 2.76 7.56 -34.51
N LYS A 634 1.44 7.62 -34.62
CA LYS A 634 0.59 8.50 -33.79
C LYS A 634 0.70 8.14 -32.32
N ALA A 635 0.71 6.85 -31.99
CA ALA A 635 0.88 6.38 -30.63
C ALA A 635 2.22 6.86 -30.03
N LEU A 636 3.32 6.72 -30.78
CA LEU A 636 4.65 7.22 -30.41
C LEU A 636 4.67 8.75 -30.22
N GLU A 637 3.99 9.51 -31.07
CA GLU A 637 3.86 10.97 -30.92
C GLU A 637 3.12 11.36 -29.64
N LEU A 638 2.06 10.64 -29.27
CA LEU A 638 1.30 10.89 -28.05
C LEU A 638 2.15 10.62 -26.80
N ILE A 639 2.80 9.46 -26.76
CA ILE A 639 3.51 9.03 -25.55
C ILE A 639 4.81 9.77 -25.27
N ASN A 640 5.41 10.35 -26.30
CA ASN A 640 6.57 11.23 -26.14
C ASN A 640 6.20 12.63 -25.63
N SER A 641 4.92 12.92 -25.46
CA SER A 641 4.42 14.28 -25.24
C SER A 641 3.90 14.55 -23.82
N GLY A 642 3.77 13.53 -22.97
CA GLY A 642 3.15 13.65 -21.63
C GLY A 642 3.75 12.70 -20.59
N ASP A 643 3.31 12.85 -19.34
CA ASP A 643 3.54 11.88 -18.26
C ASP A 643 2.66 10.67 -18.51
N ILE A 644 3.16 9.63 -19.19
CA ILE A 644 2.41 8.40 -19.47
C ILE A 644 3.03 7.23 -18.72
N ALA A 645 2.19 6.33 -18.22
CA ALA A 645 2.61 5.08 -17.59
C ALA A 645 3.61 4.30 -18.47
N ILE A 646 4.71 3.86 -17.84
CA ILE A 646 5.82 3.15 -18.52
C ILE A 646 5.33 1.88 -19.24
N SER A 647 4.33 1.19 -18.69
CA SER A 647 3.74 -0.01 -19.30
C SER A 647 3.19 0.25 -20.70
N HIS A 648 2.53 1.40 -20.91
CA HIS A 648 2.01 1.80 -22.21
C HIS A 648 3.13 2.15 -23.19
N ILE A 649 4.20 2.82 -22.71
CA ILE A 649 5.37 3.17 -23.53
C ILE A 649 6.09 1.91 -24.01
N VAL A 650 6.31 0.95 -23.11
CA VAL A 650 6.93 -0.35 -23.42
C VAL A 650 6.09 -1.11 -24.46
N SER A 651 4.77 -1.21 -24.24
CA SER A 651 3.84 -1.88 -25.18
C SER A 651 3.94 -1.28 -26.58
N ILE A 652 3.86 0.04 -26.73
CA ILE A 652 3.93 0.68 -28.06
C ILE A 652 5.28 0.41 -28.74
N TRP A 653 6.39 0.48 -28.00
CA TRP A 653 7.71 0.19 -28.55
C TRP A 653 7.90 -1.28 -28.95
N GLU A 654 7.25 -2.22 -28.25
CA GLU A 654 7.21 -3.62 -28.65
C GLU A 654 6.68 -3.77 -30.09
N TYR A 655 5.55 -3.14 -30.39
CA TYR A 655 4.95 -3.18 -31.73
C TYR A 655 5.72 -2.35 -32.76
N ALA A 656 6.14 -1.13 -32.39
CA ALA A 656 6.85 -0.22 -33.29
C ALA A 656 8.21 -0.78 -33.74
N SER A 657 8.84 -1.63 -32.93
CA SER A 657 10.13 -2.28 -33.25
C SER A 657 10.11 -3.11 -34.53
N LYS A 658 8.92 -3.49 -35.03
CA LYS A 658 8.75 -4.18 -36.31
C LYS A 658 9.02 -3.28 -37.54
N TYR A 659 9.00 -1.97 -37.36
CA TYR A 659 9.05 -0.99 -38.45
C TYR A 659 10.32 -0.14 -38.36
N GLY A 660 11.27 -0.42 -39.26
CA GLY A 660 12.55 0.29 -39.32
C GLY A 660 12.41 1.81 -39.40
N LYS A 661 11.47 2.32 -40.21
CA LYS A 661 11.24 3.76 -40.35
C LYS A 661 10.78 4.43 -39.06
N LEU A 662 9.96 3.76 -38.23
CA LEU A 662 9.56 4.29 -36.92
C LEU A 662 10.74 4.31 -35.95
N ILE A 663 11.62 3.32 -36.01
CA ILE A 663 12.87 3.34 -35.25
C ILE A 663 13.67 4.58 -35.67
N ASP A 664 13.83 4.84 -36.97
CA ASP A 664 14.60 5.99 -37.44
C ASP A 664 14.04 7.32 -36.97
N ASP A 665 12.73 7.50 -37.15
CA ASP A 665 12.04 8.74 -36.87
C ASP A 665 11.96 9.07 -35.37
N PHE A 666 11.82 8.07 -34.49
CA PHE A 666 11.59 8.31 -33.06
C PHE A 666 12.76 7.94 -32.16
N TYR A 667 13.66 7.06 -32.60
CA TYR A 667 14.86 6.70 -31.84
C TYR A 667 16.00 7.71 -32.06
N PHE A 668 16.19 8.19 -33.29
CA PHE A 668 17.32 9.06 -33.63
C PHE A 668 16.97 10.54 -33.79
N ASN A 669 15.70 10.92 -33.87
CA ASN A 669 15.29 12.32 -34.01
C ASN A 669 15.06 12.96 -32.64
N SER A 670 15.85 13.99 -32.31
CA SER A 670 15.99 14.55 -30.95
C SER A 670 14.84 15.48 -30.53
N SER A 671 14.00 15.95 -31.44
CA SER A 671 12.96 16.93 -31.12
C SER A 671 11.75 16.34 -30.35
N CYS A 672 11.50 15.03 -30.43
CA CYS A 672 10.34 14.39 -29.80
C CYS A 672 10.58 13.96 -28.34
N ILE A 673 11.83 13.76 -27.92
CA ILE A 673 12.21 13.34 -26.56
C ILE A 673 12.42 14.56 -25.62
N HIS A 674 12.12 15.77 -26.12
CA HIS A 674 12.47 17.04 -25.46
C HIS A 674 11.24 17.89 -25.15
N ARG A 675 10.45 17.49 -24.14
CA ARG A 675 9.69 18.41 -23.26
C ARG A 675 9.38 17.72 -21.93
N LYS A 676 9.73 18.39 -20.83
CA LYS A 676 9.75 17.91 -19.43
C LYS A 676 8.42 17.30 -18.97
N PRO A 677 8.48 16.27 -18.12
CA PRO A 677 7.93 16.41 -16.76
C PRO A 677 8.89 15.92 -15.64
N PHE A 678 8.54 16.23 -14.41
CA PHE A 678 9.28 15.87 -13.19
C PHE A 678 9.30 14.32 -13.02
N PHE A 679 10.48 13.79 -12.68
CA PHE A 679 10.84 12.38 -12.42
C PHE A 679 11.33 11.46 -13.56
N ILE A 680 11.08 11.73 -14.85
CA ILE A 680 11.73 10.95 -15.94
C ILE A 680 12.68 11.83 -16.76
N LYS A 681 13.92 11.93 -16.27
CA LYS A 681 15.03 12.60 -16.96
C LYS A 681 15.58 11.69 -18.09
N LYS A 682 15.33 12.04 -19.38
CA LYS A 682 15.98 11.53 -20.62
C LYS A 682 16.32 10.02 -20.67
N SER A 683 15.36 9.11 -20.62
CA SER A 683 15.60 7.68 -20.93
C SER A 683 15.20 7.37 -22.38
N THR A 684 16.06 6.67 -23.13
CA THR A 684 15.72 6.20 -24.50
C THR A 684 14.79 4.98 -24.43
N PRO A 685 14.08 4.62 -25.52
CA PRO A 685 13.26 3.41 -25.58
C PRO A 685 14.03 2.15 -25.18
N LEU A 686 15.32 2.07 -25.54
CA LEU A 686 16.17 0.94 -25.22
C LEU A 686 16.36 0.77 -23.71
N HIS A 687 16.39 1.85 -22.92
CA HIS A 687 16.43 1.76 -21.46
C HIS A 687 15.17 1.13 -20.88
N LEU A 688 14.00 1.57 -21.37
CA LEU A 688 12.70 1.10 -20.88
C LEU A 688 12.47 -0.36 -21.23
N LEU A 689 12.80 -0.75 -22.47
CA LEU A 689 12.72 -2.14 -22.92
C LEU A 689 13.74 -3.02 -22.17
N ALA A 690 14.94 -2.51 -21.89
CA ALA A 690 15.95 -3.23 -21.11
C ALA A 690 15.49 -3.48 -19.66
N ALA A 691 14.79 -2.52 -19.06
CA ALA A 691 14.16 -2.69 -17.75
C ALA A 691 13.02 -3.74 -17.78
N SER A 692 12.14 -3.67 -18.78
CA SER A 692 11.02 -4.60 -18.92
C SER A 692 11.45 -6.03 -19.25
N GLY A 693 12.58 -6.20 -19.93
CA GLY A 693 13.04 -7.49 -20.41
C GLY A 693 12.48 -7.88 -21.78
N ASP A 694 11.98 -6.92 -22.58
CA ASP A 694 11.45 -7.19 -23.92
C ASP A 694 12.57 -7.48 -24.92
N PHE A 695 13.07 -8.72 -24.87
CA PHE A 695 14.16 -9.19 -25.69
C PHE A 695 13.88 -9.06 -27.19
N LYS A 696 12.63 -9.29 -27.61
CA LYS A 696 12.24 -9.29 -29.03
C LYS A 696 12.33 -7.89 -29.62
N ALA A 697 11.80 -6.90 -28.92
CA ALA A 697 11.86 -5.51 -29.36
C ALA A 697 13.29 -4.98 -29.35
N ILE A 698 14.06 -5.28 -28.29
CA ILE A 698 15.49 -4.93 -28.20
C ILE A 698 16.26 -5.52 -29.38
N LYS A 699 16.02 -6.81 -29.68
CA LYS A 699 16.67 -7.49 -30.81
C LYS A 699 16.32 -6.83 -32.13
N ALA A 700 15.06 -6.50 -32.37
CA ALA A 700 14.62 -5.85 -33.59
C ALA A 700 15.25 -4.45 -33.76
N ILE A 701 15.21 -3.61 -32.73
CA ILE A 701 15.81 -2.27 -32.74
C ILE A 701 17.31 -2.36 -33.01
N LEU A 702 18.06 -3.18 -32.28
CA LEU A 702 19.51 -3.27 -32.46
C LEU A 702 19.92 -3.89 -33.79
N THR A 703 19.11 -4.80 -34.35
CA THR A 703 19.35 -5.35 -35.69
C THR A 703 19.14 -4.28 -36.76
N HIS A 704 18.08 -3.48 -36.64
CA HIS A 704 17.80 -2.36 -37.54
C HIS A 704 18.93 -1.32 -37.50
N ILE A 705 19.34 -0.91 -36.30
CA ILE A 705 20.46 0.02 -36.11
C ILE A 705 21.77 -0.55 -36.68
N SER A 706 22.09 -1.82 -36.42
CA SER A 706 23.29 -2.46 -36.96
C SER A 706 23.31 -2.51 -38.48
N THR A 707 22.15 -2.59 -39.12
CA THR A 707 22.03 -2.75 -40.58
C THR A 707 22.07 -1.39 -41.28
N HIS A 708 21.33 -0.41 -40.76
CA HIS A 708 21.12 0.89 -41.43
C HIS A 708 22.01 2.01 -40.88
N PHE A 709 22.46 1.91 -39.63
CA PHE A 709 23.31 2.90 -38.96
C PHE A 709 24.45 2.21 -38.19
N PRO A 710 25.31 1.41 -38.85
CA PRO A 710 26.33 0.61 -38.18
C PRO A 710 27.25 1.45 -37.27
N GLY A 711 27.60 2.67 -37.69
CA GLY A 711 28.39 3.61 -36.89
C GLY A 711 27.68 4.17 -35.64
N LYS A 712 26.36 3.99 -35.52
CA LYS A 712 25.57 4.41 -34.35
C LYS A 712 25.23 3.26 -33.40
N LEU A 713 25.51 1.99 -33.75
CA LEU A 713 25.16 0.84 -32.91
C LEU A 713 25.77 0.95 -31.52
N ILE A 714 27.09 1.16 -31.45
CA ILE A 714 27.84 1.28 -30.19
C ILE A 714 27.32 2.48 -29.37
N MET A 715 27.06 3.61 -30.03
CA MET A 715 26.46 4.78 -29.38
C MET A 715 25.06 4.47 -28.82
N ALA A 716 24.24 3.73 -29.56
CA ALA A 716 22.87 3.41 -29.17
C ALA A 716 22.80 2.45 -27.97
N VAL A 717 23.67 1.44 -27.91
CA VAL A 717 23.70 0.49 -26.78
C VAL A 717 24.31 1.08 -25.51
N ASN A 718 25.14 2.11 -25.64
CA ASN A 718 25.84 2.79 -24.54
C ASN A 718 25.31 4.20 -24.27
N VAL A 719 24.16 4.58 -24.83
CA VAL A 719 23.59 5.91 -24.62
C VAL A 719 23.21 6.08 -23.16
N GLU A 720 23.77 7.09 -22.49
CA GLU A 720 23.48 7.34 -21.08
C GLU A 720 22.31 8.32 -20.90
N ASN A 721 21.48 8.07 -19.89
CA ASN A 721 20.51 9.04 -19.41
C ASN A 721 21.19 10.14 -18.55
N ASN A 722 20.40 11.08 -18.02
CA ASN A 722 20.96 12.19 -17.22
C ASN A 722 21.58 11.76 -15.87
N SER A 723 21.42 10.51 -15.44
CA SER A 723 22.06 9.93 -14.26
C SER A 723 23.34 9.16 -14.61
N GLY A 724 23.70 9.10 -15.90
CA GLY A 724 24.85 8.31 -16.39
C GLY A 724 24.51 6.83 -16.58
N HIS A 725 23.23 6.45 -16.61
CA HIS A 725 22.85 5.05 -16.74
C HIS A 725 22.61 4.75 -18.22
N ALA A 726 23.36 3.79 -18.77
CA ALA A 726 23.07 3.14 -20.05
C ALA A 726 21.97 2.05 -19.93
N PRO A 727 21.34 1.60 -21.04
CA PRO A 727 20.33 0.53 -21.02
C PRO A 727 20.78 -0.74 -20.30
N LEU A 728 22.07 -1.07 -20.39
CA LEU A 728 22.67 -2.22 -19.72
C LEU A 728 22.50 -2.17 -18.18
N HIS A 729 22.58 -0.98 -17.56
CA HIS A 729 22.37 -0.81 -16.12
C HIS A 729 20.95 -1.24 -15.69
N PHE A 730 19.94 -0.89 -16.49
CA PHE A 730 18.55 -1.24 -16.20
C PHE A 730 18.29 -2.74 -16.36
N ALA A 731 18.83 -3.36 -17.41
CA ALA A 731 18.74 -4.82 -17.59
C ALA A 731 19.42 -5.57 -16.43
N VAL A 732 20.60 -5.08 -16.01
CA VAL A 732 21.37 -5.65 -14.90
C VAL A 732 20.62 -5.51 -13.57
N TYR A 733 20.14 -4.30 -13.24
CA TYR A 733 19.39 -4.05 -12.02
C TYR A 733 18.11 -4.90 -11.93
N ASN A 734 17.40 -5.08 -13.05
CA ASN A 734 16.17 -5.88 -13.10
C ASN A 734 16.43 -7.38 -13.32
N GLY A 735 17.69 -7.84 -13.31
CA GLY A 735 18.03 -9.27 -13.41
C GLY A 735 17.73 -9.92 -14.77
N ARG A 736 17.62 -9.14 -15.85
CA ARG A 736 17.28 -9.60 -17.21
C ARG A 736 18.50 -10.20 -17.91
N LEU A 737 18.98 -11.36 -17.46
CA LEU A 737 20.26 -11.94 -17.88
C LEU A 737 20.38 -12.16 -19.41
N ASP A 738 19.31 -12.60 -20.05
CA ASP A 738 19.24 -12.79 -21.50
C ASP A 738 19.44 -11.46 -22.26
N VAL A 739 18.80 -10.39 -21.80
CA VAL A 739 18.99 -9.03 -22.31
C VAL A 739 20.39 -8.53 -22.03
N VAL A 740 20.92 -8.75 -20.83
CA VAL A 740 22.31 -8.38 -20.45
C VAL A 740 23.32 -9.04 -21.42
N LYS A 741 23.22 -10.37 -21.61
CA LYS A 741 24.07 -11.12 -22.54
C LYS A 741 23.97 -10.57 -23.96
N TYR A 742 22.77 -10.25 -24.41
CA TYR A 742 22.54 -9.75 -25.76
C TYR A 742 23.08 -8.33 -25.97
N LEU A 743 22.82 -7.40 -25.04
CA LEU A 743 23.37 -6.04 -25.10
C LEU A 743 24.90 -6.05 -25.14
N VAL A 744 25.54 -6.87 -24.28
CA VAL A 744 27.00 -7.06 -24.28
C VAL A 744 27.49 -7.62 -25.61
N SER A 745 26.78 -8.58 -26.21
CA SER A 745 27.13 -9.12 -27.54
C SER A 745 27.03 -8.08 -28.67
N LYS A 746 26.31 -6.97 -28.44
CA LYS A 746 26.16 -5.84 -29.37
C LYS A 746 27.08 -4.67 -29.05
N GLY A 747 28.05 -4.87 -28.16
CA GLY A 747 29.06 -3.86 -27.81
C GLY A 747 28.64 -2.92 -26.69
N ALA A 748 27.68 -3.31 -25.86
CA ALA A 748 27.42 -2.59 -24.63
C ALA A 748 28.64 -2.68 -23.70
N ASP A 749 29.06 -1.54 -23.18
CA ASP A 749 30.24 -1.40 -22.35
C ASP A 749 29.97 -1.97 -20.96
N ILE A 750 30.63 -3.08 -20.66
CA ILE A 750 30.51 -3.75 -19.38
C ILE A 750 31.25 -3.02 -18.25
N SER A 751 32.17 -2.13 -18.61
CA SER A 751 32.92 -1.28 -17.69
C SER A 751 32.23 0.05 -17.41
N ALA A 752 31.05 0.27 -18.00
CA ALA A 752 30.27 1.49 -17.80
C ALA A 752 29.99 1.74 -16.32
N LYS A 753 30.09 3.01 -15.92
CA LYS A 753 29.83 3.48 -14.57
C LYS A 753 28.79 4.59 -14.60
N SER A 754 27.89 4.61 -13.62
CA SER A 754 27.01 5.76 -13.41
C SER A 754 27.77 6.96 -12.80
N LYS A 755 27.09 8.10 -12.65
CA LYS A 755 27.71 9.35 -12.17
C LYS A 755 28.28 9.28 -10.75
N ASP A 756 27.74 8.41 -9.91
CA ASP A 756 28.22 8.06 -8.58
C ASP A 756 29.39 7.06 -8.61
N GLY A 757 29.85 6.64 -9.79
CA GLY A 757 30.91 5.65 -9.95
C GLY A 757 30.45 4.21 -9.82
N SER A 758 29.16 3.94 -9.59
CA SER A 758 28.61 2.59 -9.46
C SER A 758 28.74 1.83 -10.79
N THR A 759 29.30 0.63 -10.72
CA THR A 759 29.51 -0.27 -11.88
C THR A 759 28.32 -1.21 -12.06
N LEU A 760 28.26 -1.95 -13.18
CA LEU A 760 27.23 -2.97 -13.37
C LEU A 760 27.20 -4.01 -12.24
N LEU A 761 28.34 -4.34 -11.62
CA LEU A 761 28.35 -5.27 -10.49
C LEU A 761 27.66 -4.68 -9.24
N HIS A 762 27.72 -3.36 -9.04
CA HIS A 762 26.94 -2.67 -8.01
C HIS A 762 25.44 -2.73 -8.32
N TYR A 763 25.02 -2.50 -9.57
CA TYR A 763 23.60 -2.61 -9.94
C TYR A 763 23.07 -4.04 -9.84
N ALA A 764 23.87 -5.05 -10.21
CA ALA A 764 23.51 -6.46 -10.08
C ALA A 764 23.34 -6.84 -8.60
N ALA A 765 24.23 -6.33 -7.75
CA ALA A 765 24.16 -6.43 -6.30
C ALA A 765 22.89 -5.75 -5.76
N GLN A 766 22.60 -4.52 -6.17
CA GLN A 766 21.41 -3.79 -5.73
C GLN A 766 20.09 -4.42 -6.20
N GLY A 767 20.08 -5.04 -7.38
CA GLY A 767 18.96 -5.82 -7.91
C GLY A 767 18.84 -7.24 -7.34
N GLY A 768 19.83 -7.69 -6.54
CA GLY A 768 19.87 -9.01 -5.94
C GLY A 768 19.85 -10.15 -6.95
N SER A 769 20.44 -9.95 -8.14
CA SER A 769 20.40 -10.95 -9.23
C SER A 769 21.65 -11.77 -9.34
N LEU A 770 21.66 -12.90 -8.64
CA LEU A 770 22.78 -13.83 -8.66
C LEU A 770 23.17 -14.28 -10.07
N ASN A 771 22.20 -14.65 -10.90
CA ASN A 771 22.48 -15.06 -12.28
C ASN A 771 23.25 -14.00 -13.11
N VAL A 772 22.97 -12.71 -12.90
CA VAL A 772 23.70 -11.59 -13.52
C VAL A 772 25.04 -11.36 -12.83
N VAL A 773 25.09 -11.46 -11.50
CA VAL A 773 26.34 -11.43 -10.72
C VAL A 773 27.32 -12.49 -11.21
N GLU A 774 26.86 -13.74 -11.35
CA GLU A 774 27.67 -14.86 -11.83
C GLU A 774 28.15 -14.59 -13.25
N TYR A 775 27.30 -14.09 -14.13
CA TYR A 775 27.73 -13.70 -15.48
C TYR A 775 28.80 -12.61 -15.47
N LEU A 776 28.64 -11.56 -14.66
CA LEU A 776 29.59 -10.44 -14.59
C LEU A 776 30.95 -10.86 -13.99
N ILE A 777 30.96 -11.75 -12.99
CA ILE A 777 32.19 -12.22 -12.35
C ILE A 777 32.82 -13.38 -13.14
N ASP A 778 32.06 -14.44 -13.39
CA ASP A 778 32.58 -15.72 -13.88
C ASP A 778 32.84 -15.69 -15.39
N GLU A 779 31.97 -15.05 -16.18
CA GLU A 779 32.15 -15.00 -17.64
C GLU A 779 32.87 -13.73 -18.11
N LYS A 780 32.83 -12.65 -17.33
CA LYS A 780 33.35 -11.34 -17.73
C LYS A 780 34.52 -10.83 -16.90
N GLY A 781 34.87 -11.52 -15.82
CA GLY A 781 36.04 -11.20 -15.01
C GLY A 781 35.98 -9.81 -14.37
N THR A 782 34.77 -9.31 -14.08
CA THR A 782 34.62 -8.00 -13.41
C THR A 782 35.29 -8.07 -12.03
N ASP A 783 36.10 -7.07 -11.71
CA ASP A 783 36.71 -6.96 -10.39
C ASP A 783 35.62 -6.92 -9.32
N ILE A 784 35.64 -7.93 -8.45
CA ILE A 784 34.67 -8.11 -7.38
C ILE A 784 34.82 -7.08 -6.26
N ASN A 785 36.01 -6.50 -6.13
CA ASN A 785 36.36 -5.51 -5.12
C ASN A 785 36.33 -4.08 -5.65
N ILE A 786 35.76 -3.90 -6.85
CA ILE A 786 35.62 -2.60 -7.47
C ILE A 786 34.87 -1.63 -6.56
N LYS A 787 35.36 -0.39 -6.49
CA LYS A 787 34.78 0.67 -5.67
C LYS A 787 34.09 1.73 -6.52
N ASP A 788 32.94 2.21 -6.04
CA ASP A 788 32.31 3.43 -6.54
C ASP A 788 33.00 4.70 -5.98
N ASN A 789 32.43 5.88 -6.24
CA ASN A 789 33.03 7.15 -5.79
C ASN A 789 33.03 7.30 -4.26
N ASP A 790 32.14 6.59 -3.56
CA ASP A 790 32.07 6.56 -2.09
C ASP A 790 32.90 5.42 -1.49
N GLY A 791 33.72 4.74 -2.31
CA GLY A 791 34.53 3.62 -1.85
C GLY A 791 33.72 2.36 -1.55
N THR A 792 32.41 2.37 -1.83
CA THR A 792 31.50 1.24 -1.62
C THR A 792 31.86 0.15 -2.61
N THR A 793 31.88 -1.11 -2.17
CA THR A 793 32.02 -2.27 -3.06
C THR A 793 30.65 -2.93 -3.30
N PRO A 794 30.49 -3.78 -4.33
CA PRO A 794 29.25 -4.53 -4.50
C PRO A 794 28.88 -5.35 -3.25
N LEU A 795 29.85 -5.89 -2.52
CA LEU A 795 29.63 -6.61 -1.26
C LEU A 795 28.99 -5.73 -0.18
N HIS A 796 29.32 -4.43 -0.12
CA HIS A 796 28.63 -3.49 0.77
C HIS A 796 27.15 -3.39 0.41
N SER A 797 26.81 -3.24 -0.87
CA SER A 797 25.41 -3.10 -1.32
C SER A 797 24.57 -4.34 -1.00
N VAL A 798 25.07 -5.55 -1.30
CA VAL A 798 24.30 -6.79 -1.00
C VAL A 798 24.23 -7.11 0.49
N ALA A 799 25.27 -6.76 1.26
CA ALA A 799 25.25 -6.90 2.71
C ALA A 799 24.22 -5.97 3.35
N TYR A 800 24.09 -4.73 2.86
CA TYR A 800 23.09 -3.76 3.30
C TYR A 800 21.64 -4.18 2.95
N LEU A 801 21.44 -4.75 1.76
CA LEU A 801 20.11 -5.15 1.25
C LEU A 801 19.66 -6.54 1.71
N GLY A 802 20.55 -7.33 2.33
CA GLY A 802 20.20 -8.64 2.88
C GLY A 802 20.16 -9.79 1.86
N TYR A 803 20.78 -9.63 0.70
CA TYR A 803 20.84 -10.65 -0.34
C TYR A 803 21.92 -11.70 -0.01
N LEU A 804 21.54 -12.65 0.85
CA LEU A 804 22.44 -13.63 1.47
C LEU A 804 23.25 -14.45 0.47
N ALA A 805 22.73 -14.76 -0.71
CA ALA A 805 23.49 -15.62 -1.60
C ALA A 805 24.41 -14.89 -2.56
N VAL A 806 24.17 -13.61 -2.85
CA VAL A 806 25.07 -12.73 -3.58
C VAL A 806 26.22 -12.55 -2.62
N VAL A 807 25.94 -12.31 -1.33
CA VAL A 807 26.96 -12.26 -0.27
C VAL A 807 27.80 -13.55 -0.26
N LYS A 808 27.18 -14.73 -0.20
CA LYS A 808 27.89 -16.03 -0.26
C LYS A 808 28.76 -16.13 -1.52
N LYS A 809 28.16 -15.90 -2.69
CA LYS A 809 28.84 -15.97 -3.99
C LYS A 809 30.00 -14.99 -4.05
N PHE A 810 29.83 -13.77 -3.54
CA PHE A 810 30.87 -12.77 -3.53
C PHE A 810 32.06 -13.19 -2.67
N ILE A 811 31.81 -13.70 -1.47
CA ILE A 811 32.86 -14.22 -0.59
C ILE A 811 33.56 -15.43 -1.23
N GLU A 812 32.80 -16.37 -1.82
CA GLU A 812 33.36 -17.51 -2.56
C GLU A 812 34.27 -17.09 -3.71
N LYS A 813 33.97 -15.96 -4.35
CA LYS A 813 34.74 -15.38 -5.44
C LYS A 813 35.85 -14.41 -4.99
N GLY A 814 36.12 -14.35 -3.68
CA GLY A 814 37.25 -13.60 -3.13
C GLY A 814 36.97 -12.11 -2.91
N ALA A 815 35.70 -11.73 -2.72
CA ALA A 815 35.38 -10.39 -2.24
C ALA A 815 36.05 -10.13 -0.88
N ASP A 816 36.67 -8.97 -0.74
CA ASP A 816 37.27 -8.51 0.49
C ASP A 816 36.16 -8.20 1.50
N ILE A 817 35.95 -9.16 2.39
CA ILE A 817 34.94 -9.14 3.44
C ILE A 817 35.15 -8.01 4.45
N ASN A 818 36.36 -7.45 4.48
CA ASN A 818 36.77 -6.35 5.37
C ASN A 818 37.08 -5.07 4.59
N SER A 819 36.68 -4.99 3.31
CA SER A 819 36.84 -3.78 2.51
C SER A 819 36.18 -2.60 3.21
N ARG A 820 36.79 -1.42 3.11
CA ARG A 820 36.36 -0.20 3.77
C ARG A 820 35.95 0.86 2.76
N ASP A 821 34.76 1.42 2.92
CA ASP A 821 34.30 2.59 2.15
C ASP A 821 34.98 3.89 2.62
N ILE A 822 34.60 5.06 2.07
CA ILE A 822 35.18 6.36 2.49
C ILE A 822 34.87 6.74 3.94
N TYR A 823 33.84 6.11 4.52
CA TYR A 823 33.46 6.21 5.93
C TYR A 823 34.09 5.09 6.76
N TYR A 824 35.03 4.34 6.18
CA TYR A 824 35.70 3.21 6.78
C TYR A 824 34.76 2.07 7.22
N LYS A 825 33.49 2.09 6.78
CA LYS A 825 32.52 1.04 7.07
C LYS A 825 32.87 -0.19 6.24
N THR A 826 32.66 -1.35 6.84
CA THR A 826 32.80 -2.65 6.19
C THR A 826 31.43 -3.20 5.80
N PRO A 827 31.34 -4.23 4.94
CA PRO A 827 30.07 -4.91 4.66
C PRO A 827 29.34 -5.37 5.92
N LEU A 828 30.08 -5.79 6.96
CA LEU A 828 29.51 -6.18 8.24
C LEU A 828 28.85 -5.02 8.99
N HIS A 829 29.36 -3.79 8.89
CA HIS A 829 28.69 -2.61 9.46
C HIS A 829 27.34 -2.37 8.79
N LEU A 830 27.30 -2.45 7.46
CA LEU A 830 26.06 -2.23 6.71
C LEU A 830 25.04 -3.34 6.95
N ALA A 831 25.48 -4.60 6.99
CA ALA A 831 24.64 -5.74 7.34
C ALA A 831 24.05 -5.60 8.75
N ALA A 832 24.89 -5.31 9.73
CA ALA A 832 24.46 -5.08 11.10
C ALA A 832 23.45 -3.94 11.23
N SER A 833 23.47 -2.99 10.29
CA SER A 833 22.57 -1.83 10.31
C SER A 833 21.22 -2.03 9.61
N ASN A 834 21.10 -2.97 8.67
CA ASN A 834 19.92 -2.98 7.78
C ASN A 834 19.59 -4.33 7.13
N SER A 835 20.23 -5.45 7.51
CA SER A 835 19.91 -6.77 6.96
C SER A 835 19.52 -7.80 8.02
N ASP A 836 19.30 -9.04 7.57
CA ASP A 836 18.90 -10.17 8.39
C ASP A 836 20.12 -10.82 9.10
N LEU A 837 19.86 -11.46 10.24
CA LEU A 837 20.88 -12.17 11.04
C LEU A 837 21.71 -13.14 10.19
N ASP A 838 21.09 -13.89 9.28
CA ASP A 838 21.77 -14.87 8.42
C ASP A 838 22.96 -14.27 7.64
N VAL A 839 22.85 -13.01 7.21
CA VAL A 839 23.93 -12.30 6.48
C VAL A 839 25.06 -11.93 7.41
N VAL A 840 24.73 -11.39 8.59
CA VAL A 840 25.70 -11.06 9.64
C VAL A 840 26.46 -12.31 10.08
N GLU A 841 25.74 -13.38 10.41
CA GLU A 841 26.34 -14.67 10.80
C GLU A 841 27.28 -15.18 9.71
N HIS A 842 26.83 -15.16 8.46
CA HIS A 842 27.64 -15.64 7.35
C HIS A 842 28.94 -14.82 7.19
N LEU A 843 28.84 -13.49 7.23
CA LEU A 843 30.00 -12.60 7.14
C LEU A 843 30.99 -12.88 8.28
N VAL A 844 30.51 -12.94 9.52
CA VAL A 844 31.35 -13.24 10.71
C VAL A 844 32.02 -14.60 10.59
N ASN A 845 31.26 -15.63 10.21
CA ASN A 845 31.77 -17.00 10.04
C ASN A 845 32.81 -17.12 8.91
N LYS A 846 32.81 -16.18 7.96
CA LYS A 846 33.79 -16.11 6.86
C LYS A 846 34.97 -15.16 7.15
N GLY A 847 35.10 -14.68 8.39
CA GLY A 847 36.25 -13.89 8.83
C GLY A 847 36.06 -12.38 8.72
N ALA A 848 34.82 -11.89 8.65
CA ALA A 848 34.55 -10.47 8.84
C ALA A 848 35.00 -10.04 10.25
N ASN A 849 35.73 -8.94 10.33
CA ASN A 849 36.21 -8.41 11.59
C ASN A 849 35.04 -7.76 12.35
N VAL A 850 34.54 -8.48 13.35
CA VAL A 850 33.47 -8.02 14.26
C VAL A 850 33.82 -6.77 15.05
N ASN A 851 35.12 -6.46 15.17
CA ASN A 851 35.65 -5.29 15.86
C ASN A 851 36.24 -4.26 14.87
N ALA A 852 35.93 -4.38 13.57
CA ALA A 852 36.30 -3.34 12.61
C ALA A 852 35.65 -2.02 13.07
N MET A 853 36.40 -0.93 12.98
CA MET A 853 35.92 0.39 13.35
C MET A 853 35.67 1.22 12.10
N ASP A 854 34.58 1.96 12.03
CA ASP A 854 34.35 2.95 10.98
C ASP A 854 35.11 4.27 11.25
N LYS A 855 34.79 5.32 10.49
CA LYS A 855 35.46 6.63 10.59
C LYS A 855 35.29 7.25 11.98
N ASP A 856 34.22 6.92 12.69
CA ASP A 856 33.88 7.44 14.00
C ASP A 856 34.27 6.46 15.12
N GLY A 857 34.91 5.34 14.77
CA GLY A 857 35.27 4.30 15.73
C GLY A 857 34.15 3.30 15.99
N LEU A 858 33.00 3.42 15.33
CA LEU A 858 31.87 2.53 15.59
C LEU A 858 32.17 1.14 15.06
N THR A 859 31.85 0.11 15.84
CA THR A 859 31.92 -1.29 15.41
C THR A 859 30.58 -1.75 14.83
N PRO A 860 30.52 -2.89 14.12
CA PRO A 860 29.24 -3.48 13.69
C PRO A 860 28.23 -3.65 14.82
N LEU A 861 28.68 -3.96 16.05
CA LEU A 861 27.80 -4.03 17.22
C LEU A 861 27.21 -2.65 17.55
N HIS A 862 27.99 -1.57 17.48
CA HIS A 862 27.46 -0.21 17.63
C HIS A 862 26.40 0.11 16.55
N CYS A 863 26.61 -0.30 15.31
CA CYS A 863 25.62 -0.13 14.24
C CYS A 863 24.33 -0.95 14.48
N ALA A 864 24.44 -2.18 14.98
CA ALA A 864 23.29 -3.01 15.35
C ALA A 864 22.49 -2.40 16.50
N VAL A 865 23.18 -1.86 17.51
CA VAL A 865 22.57 -1.15 18.65
C VAL A 865 21.75 0.06 18.17
N PHE A 866 22.28 0.84 17.21
CA PHE A 866 21.57 2.00 16.65
C PHE A 866 20.22 1.63 16.00
N ARG A 867 20.11 0.40 15.46
CA ARG A 867 18.97 -0.05 14.65
C ARG A 867 17.99 -0.96 15.38
N GLU A 868 18.28 -1.29 16.65
CA GLU A 868 17.47 -2.19 17.50
C GLU A 868 17.19 -3.58 16.93
N ASN A 869 18.06 -4.10 16.07
CA ASN A 869 17.92 -5.49 15.64
C ASN A 869 18.44 -6.42 16.74
N LEU A 870 17.54 -6.83 17.65
CA LEU A 870 17.87 -7.58 18.87
C LEU A 870 18.61 -8.89 18.59
N GLU A 871 18.23 -9.61 17.53
CA GLU A 871 18.86 -10.87 17.15
C GLU A 871 20.33 -10.67 16.70
N ILE A 872 20.58 -9.64 15.90
CA ILE A 872 21.94 -9.26 15.47
C ILE A 872 22.77 -8.74 16.65
N VAL A 873 22.17 -7.92 17.52
CA VAL A 873 22.83 -7.44 18.74
C VAL A 873 23.24 -8.61 19.62
N GLU A 874 22.33 -9.57 19.86
CA GLU A 874 22.62 -10.76 20.68
C GLU A 874 23.77 -11.57 20.07
N TYR A 875 23.69 -11.88 18.78
CA TYR A 875 24.74 -12.63 18.09
C TYR A 875 26.10 -11.92 18.10
N LEU A 876 26.15 -10.61 17.83
CA LEU A 876 27.41 -9.85 17.84
C LEU A 876 27.96 -9.66 19.26
N ALA A 877 27.08 -9.52 20.27
CA ALA A 877 27.49 -9.43 21.68
C ALA A 877 28.19 -10.72 22.16
N GLU A 878 27.78 -11.90 21.68
CA GLU A 878 28.48 -13.16 21.93
C GLU A 878 29.94 -13.16 21.42
N LYS A 879 30.24 -12.37 20.39
CA LYS A 879 31.60 -12.28 19.80
C LYS A 879 32.46 -11.19 20.44
N GLY A 880 31.85 -10.27 21.18
CA GLY A 880 32.53 -9.21 21.90
C GLY A 880 31.61 -8.03 22.20
N VAL A 881 31.36 -7.78 23.48
CA VAL A 881 30.38 -6.78 23.93
C VAL A 881 30.98 -5.45 24.42
N ASN A 882 32.25 -5.47 24.81
CA ASN A 882 32.95 -4.33 25.43
C ASN A 882 33.89 -3.60 24.46
N THR A 883 33.54 -3.58 23.17
CA THR A 883 34.27 -2.77 22.18
C THR A 883 34.12 -1.29 22.51
N LYS A 884 35.09 -0.48 22.14
CA LYS A 884 35.11 0.97 22.39
C LYS A 884 35.25 1.72 21.08
N ASN A 885 34.48 2.79 20.91
CA ASN A 885 34.67 3.72 19.79
C ASN A 885 35.81 4.71 20.08
N LYS A 886 35.95 5.76 19.27
CA LYS A 886 36.97 6.81 19.47
C LYS A 886 36.81 7.62 20.75
N ASP A 887 35.59 7.69 21.27
CA ASP A 887 35.25 8.38 22.51
C ASP A 887 35.31 7.45 23.73
N ASP A 888 35.84 6.23 23.56
CA ASP A 888 35.84 5.15 24.54
C ASP A 888 34.43 4.70 24.98
N ASP A 889 33.39 5.09 24.24
CA ASP A 889 32.02 4.64 24.46
C ASP A 889 31.89 3.18 24.00
N THR A 890 31.22 2.39 24.84
CA THR A 890 30.87 1.00 24.54
C THR A 890 29.50 0.88 23.90
N PRO A 891 29.14 -0.26 23.29
CA PRO A 891 27.77 -0.54 22.87
C PRO A 891 26.73 -0.32 23.98
N LEU A 892 27.12 -0.51 25.24
CA LEU A 892 26.25 -0.24 26.40
C LEU A 892 26.07 1.26 26.65
N HIS A 893 27.10 2.09 26.41
CA HIS A 893 26.95 3.55 26.42
C HIS A 893 25.97 4.00 25.33
N PHE A 894 26.08 3.44 24.12
CA PHE A 894 25.15 3.74 23.03
C PHE A 894 23.72 3.32 23.37
N ALA A 895 23.53 2.10 23.90
CA ALA A 895 22.23 1.61 24.32
C ALA A 895 21.62 2.48 25.44
N ALA A 896 22.45 2.95 26.38
CA ALA A 896 22.06 3.85 27.44
C ALA A 896 21.64 5.24 26.92
N VAL A 897 22.50 5.89 26.11
CA VAL A 897 22.23 7.21 25.50
C VAL A 897 20.99 7.18 24.62
N MET A 898 20.74 6.08 23.92
CA MET A 898 19.60 5.93 23.00
C MET A 898 18.34 5.37 23.66
N GLY A 899 18.38 5.05 24.97
CA GLY A 899 17.24 4.50 25.71
C GLY A 899 16.82 3.08 25.27
N LYS A 900 17.73 2.29 24.69
CA LYS A 900 17.42 0.96 24.13
C LYS A 900 17.47 -0.13 25.22
N VAL A 901 16.44 -0.18 26.07
CA VAL A 901 16.39 -1.08 27.24
C VAL A 901 16.55 -2.56 26.88
N ALA A 902 15.90 -3.03 25.82
CA ALA A 902 16.01 -4.42 25.39
C ALA A 902 17.44 -4.78 24.94
N VAL A 903 18.07 -3.88 24.18
CA VAL A 903 19.48 -3.98 23.76
C VAL A 903 20.40 -3.97 24.99
N ALA A 904 20.22 -3.04 25.92
CA ALA A 904 21.02 -2.98 27.15
C ALA A 904 20.92 -4.28 27.96
N LYS A 905 19.71 -4.87 28.08
CA LYS A 905 19.53 -6.17 28.74
C LYS A 905 20.31 -7.30 28.04
N ILE A 906 20.31 -7.33 26.71
CA ILE A 906 21.10 -8.30 25.93
C ILE A 906 22.60 -8.08 26.19
N LEU A 907 23.09 -6.84 26.07
CA LEU A 907 24.49 -6.52 26.32
C LEU A 907 24.92 -6.94 27.74
N LEU A 908 24.10 -6.65 28.76
CA LEU A 908 24.36 -7.06 30.15
C LEU A 908 24.35 -8.58 30.33
N LYS A 909 23.41 -9.29 29.68
CA LYS A 909 23.37 -10.76 29.66
C LYS A 909 24.68 -11.36 29.12
N HIS A 910 25.35 -10.67 28.19
CA HIS A 910 26.64 -11.07 27.63
C HIS A 910 27.85 -10.43 28.35
N ASN A 911 27.68 -10.00 29.60
CA ASN A 911 28.73 -9.43 30.47
C ASN A 911 29.31 -8.10 29.96
N ALA A 912 28.45 -7.21 29.45
CA ALA A 912 28.85 -5.82 29.23
C ALA A 912 29.31 -5.17 30.54
N ASP A 913 30.47 -4.53 30.52
CA ASP A 913 31.04 -3.87 31.68
C ASP A 913 30.28 -2.58 31.99
N VAL A 914 29.44 -2.66 33.01
CA VAL A 914 28.66 -1.53 33.54
C VAL A 914 29.52 -0.40 34.11
N ASN A 915 30.77 -0.70 34.46
CA ASN A 915 31.72 0.24 35.03
C ASN A 915 32.73 0.76 34.01
N ALA A 916 32.65 0.32 32.75
CA ALA A 916 33.48 0.86 31.67
C ALA A 916 33.26 2.37 31.60
N LYS A 917 34.37 3.12 31.58
CA LYS A 917 34.35 4.57 31.44
C LYS A 917 34.76 4.95 30.02
N ASN A 918 34.03 5.92 29.46
CA ASN A 918 34.38 6.60 28.23
C ASN A 918 35.48 7.66 28.48
N ASN A 919 35.91 8.39 27.44
CA ASN A 919 36.98 9.39 27.53
C ASN A 919 36.63 10.58 28.43
N GLU A 920 35.36 10.80 28.72
CA GLU A 920 34.88 11.81 29.66
C GLU A 920 34.80 11.28 31.10
N GLY A 921 35.22 10.03 31.33
CA GLY A 921 35.15 9.36 32.63
C GLY A 921 33.73 8.89 33.01
N LYS A 922 32.78 8.97 32.07
CA LYS A 922 31.37 8.62 32.27
C LYS A 922 31.17 7.13 32.03
N THR A 923 30.39 6.47 32.90
CA THR A 923 29.93 5.11 32.67
C THR A 923 28.65 5.11 31.85
N ALA A 924 28.26 3.95 31.30
CA ALA A 924 26.97 3.83 30.62
C ALA A 924 25.79 4.26 31.53
N LEU A 925 25.87 3.97 32.84
CA LEU A 925 24.90 4.46 33.83
C LEU A 925 24.90 5.99 33.95
N TYR A 926 26.09 6.61 33.96
CA TYR A 926 26.19 8.07 33.96
C TYR A 926 25.57 8.66 32.69
N SER A 927 25.75 8.02 31.52
CA SER A 927 25.18 8.47 30.25
C SER A 927 23.65 8.34 30.14
N ILE A 928 22.98 7.76 31.15
CA ILE A 928 21.52 7.76 31.29
C ILE A 928 21.01 9.08 31.94
N PHE A 929 21.86 9.73 32.73
CA PHE A 929 21.57 10.98 33.45
C PHE A 929 22.07 12.20 32.66
#